data_AF-A0A8T2KVT6-F1
#
_entry.id   AF-A0A8T2KVT6-F1
#
_cell.length_a   1.000
_cell.length_b   1.000
_cell.length_c   1.000
_cell.angle_alpha   90.00
_cell.angle_beta   90.00
_cell.angle_gamma   90.00
#
_symmetry.space_group_name_H-M   'P 1'
#
loop_
_entity.id
_entity.type
_entity.pdbx_description
1 polymer ?
#
loop_
_entity_poly.entity_id
_entity_poly.type
_entity_poly.pdbx_seq_one_letter_code
_entity_poly.pdbx_strand_id
1 'polypeptide(L)'
;MASASNTDFKLYRPSGGDVQSGSVVILPCYLHPERSAVEMTVRWFRGTECICLYKDGRMTVGRGYEGRISLFSQELEKGNVSLIIRDYSWTGDDYLCQVSNKETTAEFTVGLDDPTEGLGAYILQDRDRKWTEDERKKMEESALIIELSADATQSLEMKNKKLEKEKTLIMEEKSRLQQELGETQQQLQEKDTAVKNMETELEHSKKQLERIEEELKKKNRKLQEMECMLPPAVPQSGSVELDPQDVIPARPRRRHSKEGIPPGMREALLELRLVLLGRTEHGEDMKSSIGAAIFGEKRRSQDREPIVREQSDVRRGVVSGRQVTVVDTLDWFSPGLSQEALRNDVGVCINLSSPGPHAFLLVVPVRQVEEESTGEEVGMLERMGEIFGERCWRNTMVLVVTEEDQVEDVDEFVRSGNEEVRRLVEKCEERYHCLHLGDGGVDESEICELLKKVEEMVGGHRDKFYSSEVYLEAEAHIREIEERVVREREEIREKQEREAEEKRQRNVRKSEVQFRESTAQFREQINQHEVRITTLETMVKEERDEKRKLELENHLEREVQQRNKLQVELQRLKEQTERDRRAMEERHQQEMEEIREVYEGEARMKAERVLRKNILPELKLRTLELVAEKQKDLDIRLKEKDRELERLRIRLQEMTPAQRDEPQIDTQQPGLFSCFWKILSDPVLNTQSDQ
;
A
#
# COMPACT_ATOMS: atom_id res chain seq x y z
N MET A 1 -40.32 59.10 -2.51
CA MET A 1 -40.94 57.95 -3.20
C MET A 1 -40.09 56.73 -2.89
N ALA A 2 -40.62 55.78 -2.12
CA ALA A 2 -39.93 54.53 -1.81
C ALA A 2 -39.86 53.67 -3.08
N SER A 3 -38.66 53.30 -3.55
CA SER A 3 -38.53 52.20 -4.50
C SER A 3 -38.67 50.91 -3.71
N ALA A 4 -39.86 50.34 -3.69
CA ALA A 4 -40.08 48.97 -3.24
C ALA A 4 -39.14 48.04 -4.04
N SER A 5 -38.25 47.32 -3.34
CA SER A 5 -37.48 46.22 -3.90
C SER A 5 -38.46 45.17 -4.42
N ASN A 6 -38.49 44.95 -5.73
CA ASN A 6 -39.40 44.03 -6.41
C ASN A 6 -38.90 42.57 -6.33
N THR A 7 -38.55 42.12 -5.12
CA THR A 7 -37.98 40.79 -4.82
C THR A 7 -39.04 39.76 -4.37
N ASP A 8 -40.26 40.20 -4.11
CA ASP A 8 -41.37 39.32 -3.76
C ASP A 8 -41.92 38.58 -4.98
N PHE A 9 -42.02 37.26 -4.89
CA PHE A 9 -42.71 36.40 -5.85
C PHE A 9 -43.60 35.41 -5.12
N LYS A 10 -44.64 34.94 -5.79
CA LYS A 10 -45.56 33.92 -5.28
C LYS A 10 -45.66 32.77 -6.27
N LEU A 11 -45.92 31.59 -5.75
CA LEU A 11 -46.24 30.43 -6.57
C LEU A 11 -47.75 30.34 -6.76
N TYR A 12 -48.18 29.99 -7.96
CA TYR A 12 -49.58 29.78 -8.26
C TYR A 12 -49.77 28.69 -9.32
N ARG A 13 -50.99 28.17 -9.37
CA ARG A 13 -51.48 27.30 -10.43
C ARG A 13 -52.49 28.04 -11.31
N PRO A 14 -52.43 27.96 -12.65
CA PRO A 14 -53.40 28.60 -13.53
C PRO A 14 -54.79 27.96 -13.37
N SER A 15 -55.84 28.78 -13.25
CA SER A 15 -57.22 28.31 -13.11
C SER A 15 -57.79 27.83 -14.46
N GLY A 16 -57.50 26.59 -14.85
CA GLY A 16 -58.09 25.90 -16.00
C GLY A 16 -58.26 24.41 -15.68
N GLY A 17 -59.34 23.76 -16.16
CA GLY A 17 -59.78 22.44 -15.70
C GLY A 17 -58.71 21.34 -15.71
N ASP A 18 -58.27 20.95 -14.51
CA ASP A 18 -57.19 19.99 -14.27
C ASP A 18 -57.75 18.60 -13.96
N VAL A 19 -58.19 17.92 -15.01
CA VAL A 19 -58.45 16.48 -14.98
C VAL A 19 -57.28 15.80 -15.68
N GLN A 20 -56.36 15.19 -14.91
CA GLN A 20 -55.22 14.45 -15.44
C GLN A 20 -55.65 12.98 -15.61
N SER A 21 -55.42 12.36 -16.77
CA SER A 21 -55.72 10.94 -16.99
C SER A 21 -54.50 10.20 -17.54
N GLY A 22 -54.20 9.02 -17.00
CA GLY A 22 -53.07 8.18 -17.42
C GLY A 22 -51.95 8.02 -16.38
N SER A 23 -50.84 7.39 -16.78
CA SER A 23 -49.70 7.09 -15.91
C SER A 23 -48.74 8.28 -15.72
N VAL A 24 -48.99 9.42 -16.36
CA VAL A 24 -48.18 10.64 -16.24
C VAL A 24 -49.03 11.73 -15.61
N VAL A 25 -48.54 12.29 -14.51
CA VAL A 25 -49.18 13.40 -13.80
C VAL A 25 -48.26 14.61 -13.84
N ILE A 26 -48.82 15.76 -14.22
CA ILE A 26 -48.14 17.05 -14.16
C ILE A 26 -48.67 17.81 -12.96
N LEU A 27 -47.77 18.31 -12.11
CA LEU A 27 -48.07 19.22 -11.01
C LEU A 27 -47.76 20.65 -11.46
N PRO A 28 -48.74 21.40 -11.99
CA PRO A 28 -48.54 22.75 -12.51
C PRO A 28 -48.18 23.73 -11.39
N CYS A 29 -47.08 24.47 -11.56
CA CYS A 29 -46.64 25.49 -10.62
C CYS A 29 -45.82 26.57 -11.35
N TYR A 30 -46.20 27.84 -11.18
CA TYR A 30 -45.64 28.97 -11.89
C TYR A 30 -45.31 30.13 -10.96
N LEU A 31 -44.28 30.91 -11.30
CA LEU A 31 -43.90 32.12 -10.60
C LEU A 31 -44.77 33.31 -11.01
N HIS A 32 -45.27 34.07 -10.03
CA HIS A 32 -45.93 35.36 -10.22
C HIS A 32 -45.19 36.48 -9.46
N PRO A 33 -44.80 37.58 -10.12
CA PRO A 33 -44.83 37.82 -11.57
C PRO A 33 -43.90 36.86 -12.34
N GLU A 34 -44.15 36.66 -13.64
CA GLU A 34 -43.35 35.78 -14.51
C GLU A 34 -41.87 36.20 -14.51
N ARG A 35 -40.98 35.28 -14.14
CA ARG A 35 -39.52 35.51 -14.09
C ARG A 35 -38.73 34.21 -14.14
N SER A 36 -37.46 34.30 -14.51
CA SER A 36 -36.57 33.14 -14.57
C SER A 36 -36.36 32.49 -13.20
N ALA A 37 -36.52 31.17 -13.17
CA ALA A 37 -36.24 30.29 -12.04
C ALA A 37 -34.86 29.60 -12.16
N VAL A 38 -34.07 29.90 -13.20
CA VAL A 38 -32.80 29.20 -13.50
C VAL A 38 -31.76 29.35 -12.38
N GLU A 39 -31.70 30.52 -11.75
CA GLU A 39 -30.80 30.80 -10.63
C GLU A 39 -31.47 30.58 -9.26
N MET A 40 -32.70 30.06 -9.25
CA MET A 40 -33.45 29.77 -8.02
C MET A 40 -33.28 28.31 -7.63
N THR A 41 -33.44 28.02 -6.34
CA THR A 41 -33.51 26.65 -5.85
C THR A 41 -34.97 26.20 -5.86
N VAL A 42 -35.27 25.14 -6.63
CA VAL A 42 -36.61 24.54 -6.72
C VAL A 42 -36.58 23.18 -6.04
N ARG A 43 -37.44 22.99 -5.04
CA ARG A 43 -37.58 21.72 -4.32
C ARG A 43 -39.02 21.24 -4.43
N TRP A 44 -39.17 19.96 -4.74
CA TRP A 44 -40.46 19.28 -4.65
C TRP A 44 -40.40 18.21 -3.59
N PHE A 45 -41.44 18.18 -2.76
CA PHE A 45 -41.61 17.21 -1.70
C PHE A 45 -42.91 16.43 -1.89
N ARG A 46 -42.89 15.14 -1.56
CA ARG A 46 -44.08 14.32 -1.33
C ARG A 46 -44.16 14.04 0.16
N GLY A 47 -45.16 14.58 0.86
CA GLY A 47 -45.13 14.57 2.32
C GLY A 47 -43.87 15.28 2.84
N THR A 48 -43.01 14.58 3.58
CA THR A 48 -41.71 15.11 4.08
C THR A 48 -40.50 14.67 3.26
N GLU A 49 -40.70 13.84 2.24
CA GLU A 49 -39.65 13.29 1.39
C GLU A 49 -39.36 14.24 0.22
N CYS A 50 -38.12 14.72 0.10
CA CYS A 50 -37.68 15.49 -1.07
C CYS A 50 -37.56 14.53 -2.26
N ILE A 51 -38.28 14.81 -3.35
CA ILE A 51 -38.31 13.93 -4.54
C ILE A 51 -37.59 14.56 -5.74
N CYS A 52 -37.40 15.89 -5.73
CA CYS A 52 -36.68 16.61 -6.76
C CYS A 52 -36.05 17.87 -6.16
N LEU A 53 -34.77 18.09 -6.46
CA LEU A 53 -34.00 19.28 -6.11
C LEU A 53 -33.34 19.82 -7.38
N TYR A 54 -33.69 21.04 -7.76
CA TYR A 54 -32.97 21.80 -8.76
C TYR A 54 -32.21 22.94 -8.07
N LYS A 55 -30.89 22.96 -8.27
CA LYS A 55 -29.99 23.96 -7.69
C LYS A 55 -28.77 24.11 -8.59
N ASP A 56 -28.29 25.33 -8.77
CA ASP A 56 -27.09 25.67 -9.56
C ASP A 56 -27.08 25.07 -10.98
N GLY A 57 -28.25 25.07 -11.64
CA GLY A 57 -28.40 24.52 -13.00
C GLY A 57 -28.47 22.99 -13.08
N ARG A 58 -28.38 22.27 -11.96
CA ARG A 58 -28.43 20.80 -11.88
C ARG A 58 -29.73 20.34 -11.24
N MET A 59 -30.39 19.36 -11.88
CA MET A 59 -31.54 18.66 -11.30
C MET A 59 -31.07 17.33 -10.70
N THR A 60 -31.34 17.14 -9.42
CA THR A 60 -31.08 15.90 -8.67
C THR A 60 -32.42 15.30 -8.26
N VAL A 61 -32.58 14.00 -8.48
CA VAL A 61 -33.84 13.27 -8.23
C VAL A 61 -33.69 12.44 -6.96
N GLY A 62 -34.75 12.39 -6.15
CA GLY A 62 -34.79 11.61 -4.93
C GLY A 62 -34.81 10.11 -5.19
N ARG A 63 -34.38 9.33 -4.18
CA ARG A 63 -34.27 7.88 -4.25
C ARG A 63 -35.63 7.23 -4.60
N GLY A 64 -35.65 6.34 -5.59
CA GLY A 64 -36.87 5.65 -6.03
C GLY A 64 -37.68 6.42 -7.07
N TYR A 65 -37.28 7.63 -7.44
CA TYR A 65 -37.91 8.44 -8.48
C TYR A 65 -37.04 8.62 -9.73
N GLU A 66 -35.90 7.93 -9.80
CA GLU A 66 -34.96 8.02 -10.91
C GLU A 66 -35.64 7.66 -12.25
N GLY A 67 -35.51 8.53 -13.24
CA GLY A 67 -36.16 8.37 -14.56
C GLY A 67 -37.66 8.63 -14.58
N ARG A 68 -38.32 8.77 -13.41
CA ARG A 68 -39.76 9.03 -13.31
C ARG A 68 -40.10 10.51 -13.19
N ILE A 69 -39.21 11.31 -12.60
CA ILE A 69 -39.45 12.74 -12.38
C ILE A 69 -38.64 13.60 -13.34
N SER A 70 -39.25 14.70 -13.83
CA SER A 70 -38.52 15.75 -14.55
C SER A 70 -39.19 17.12 -14.40
N LEU A 71 -38.40 18.19 -14.40
CA LEU A 71 -38.87 19.57 -14.56
C LEU A 71 -38.87 19.97 -16.04
N PHE A 72 -39.64 21.00 -16.40
CA PHE A 72 -39.56 21.65 -17.70
C PHE A 72 -38.33 22.57 -17.77
N SER A 73 -37.13 21.98 -17.91
CA SER A 73 -35.86 22.72 -17.83
C SER A 73 -35.75 23.90 -18.80
N GLN A 74 -36.36 23.81 -19.99
CA GLN A 74 -36.41 24.88 -20.99
C GLN A 74 -37.45 25.99 -20.67
N GLU A 75 -38.38 25.73 -19.75
CA GLU A 75 -39.41 26.70 -19.35
C GLU A 75 -39.14 27.31 -17.97
N LEU A 76 -38.07 26.89 -17.29
CA LEU A 76 -37.58 27.54 -16.06
C LEU A 76 -37.25 29.01 -16.31
N GLU A 77 -36.75 29.38 -17.50
CA GLU A 77 -36.49 30.78 -17.89
C GLU A 77 -37.75 31.65 -17.88
N LYS A 78 -38.93 31.04 -18.07
CA LYS A 78 -40.26 31.67 -18.03
C LYS A 78 -40.97 31.46 -16.69
N GLY A 79 -40.27 30.94 -15.69
CA GLY A 79 -40.82 30.72 -14.35
C GLY A 79 -41.79 29.56 -14.23
N ASN A 80 -41.79 28.62 -15.18
CA ASN A 80 -42.50 27.35 -15.06
C ASN A 80 -41.65 26.37 -14.24
N VAL A 81 -42.08 26.09 -13.00
CA VAL A 81 -41.42 25.17 -12.07
C VAL A 81 -42.24 23.88 -11.88
N SER A 82 -43.12 23.57 -12.84
CA SER A 82 -44.00 22.41 -12.80
C SER A 82 -43.24 21.09 -12.79
N LEU A 83 -43.73 20.12 -12.03
CA LEU A 83 -43.16 18.78 -11.93
C LEU A 83 -43.90 17.79 -12.82
N ILE A 84 -43.16 16.97 -13.56
CA ILE A 84 -43.72 15.81 -14.28
C ILE A 84 -43.38 14.55 -13.48
N ILE A 85 -44.37 13.72 -13.20
CA ILE A 85 -44.22 12.41 -12.58
C ILE A 85 -44.74 11.34 -13.56
N ARG A 86 -43.87 10.44 -14.00
CA ARG A 86 -44.19 9.28 -14.85
C ARG A 86 -44.41 8.03 -13.99
N ASP A 87 -45.24 7.11 -14.49
CA ASP A 87 -45.67 5.90 -13.78
C ASP A 87 -46.22 6.21 -12.38
N TYR A 88 -47.09 7.22 -12.32
CA TYR A 88 -47.75 7.64 -11.10
C TYR A 88 -48.69 6.55 -10.61
N SER A 89 -48.54 6.20 -9.33
CA SER A 89 -49.51 5.39 -8.60
C SER A 89 -50.14 6.27 -7.53
N TRP A 90 -51.48 6.25 -7.46
CA TRP A 90 -52.18 7.07 -6.50
C TRP A 90 -51.81 6.68 -5.08
N THR A 91 -51.37 7.68 -4.32
CA THR A 91 -50.87 7.52 -2.96
C THR A 91 -51.64 8.37 -1.95
N GLY A 92 -52.47 9.32 -2.42
CA GLY A 92 -53.20 10.26 -1.58
C GLY A 92 -52.34 11.33 -0.90
N ASP A 93 -51.07 11.44 -1.28
CA ASP A 93 -50.11 12.38 -0.68
C ASP A 93 -50.24 13.79 -1.24
N ASP A 94 -49.97 14.79 -0.39
CA ASP A 94 -49.79 16.18 -0.79
C ASP A 94 -48.38 16.42 -1.32
N TYR A 95 -48.28 17.23 -2.39
CA TYR A 95 -47.02 17.64 -2.99
C TYR A 95 -46.75 19.11 -2.71
N LEU A 96 -45.59 19.41 -2.13
CA LEU A 96 -45.16 20.77 -1.83
C LEU A 96 -44.09 21.19 -2.83
N CYS A 97 -44.34 22.28 -3.55
CA CYS A 97 -43.32 23.01 -4.29
C CYS A 97 -42.78 24.14 -3.39
N GLN A 98 -41.47 24.19 -3.23
CA GLN A 98 -40.76 25.27 -2.55
C GLN A 98 -39.76 25.87 -3.54
N VAL A 99 -39.89 27.16 -3.82
CA VAL A 99 -38.95 27.91 -4.65
C VAL A 99 -38.32 28.99 -3.79
N SER A 100 -37.00 28.98 -3.70
CA SER A 100 -36.22 29.93 -2.91
C SER A 100 -35.20 30.67 -3.75
N ASN A 101 -35.07 31.96 -3.49
CA ASN A 101 -33.93 32.77 -3.89
C ASN A 101 -33.15 33.21 -2.62
N LYS A 102 -32.17 34.10 -2.76
CA LYS A 102 -31.33 34.57 -1.64
C LYS A 102 -32.07 35.32 -0.52
N GLU A 103 -33.26 35.86 -0.78
CA GLU A 103 -33.98 36.76 0.12
C GLU A 103 -35.41 36.28 0.46
N THR A 104 -36.05 35.52 -0.43
CA THR A 104 -37.46 35.13 -0.36
C THR A 104 -37.66 33.66 -0.74
N THR A 105 -38.59 33.01 -0.05
CA THR A 105 -39.03 31.63 -0.34
C THR A 105 -40.55 31.63 -0.51
N ALA A 106 -41.02 31.04 -1.61
CA ALA A 106 -42.43 30.83 -1.87
C ALA A 106 -42.75 29.34 -1.85
N GLU A 107 -43.91 29.02 -1.30
CA GLU A 107 -44.39 27.64 -1.13
C GLU A 107 -45.79 27.51 -1.75
N PHE A 108 -46.05 26.38 -2.40
CA PHE A 108 -47.35 26.03 -2.95
C PHE A 108 -47.58 24.53 -2.78
N THR A 109 -48.71 24.16 -2.17
CA THR A 109 -49.06 22.75 -1.94
C THR A 109 -50.22 22.36 -2.85
N VAL A 110 -50.05 21.25 -3.56
CA VAL A 110 -51.06 20.67 -4.45
C VAL A 110 -51.36 19.23 -4.03
N GLY A 111 -52.65 18.94 -3.88
CA GLY A 111 -53.16 17.59 -3.62
C GLY A 111 -53.75 16.97 -4.89
N LEU A 112 -53.76 15.64 -4.94
CA LEU A 112 -54.38 14.84 -6.01
C LEU A 112 -55.55 14.06 -5.43
N ASP A 113 -56.78 14.51 -5.70
CA ASP A 113 -58.01 13.86 -5.27
C ASP A 113 -58.50 12.85 -6.31
N ASP A 114 -59.02 11.71 -5.83
CA ASP A 114 -59.63 10.68 -6.67
C ASP A 114 -61.10 11.05 -6.96
N PRO A 115 -61.46 11.42 -8.21
CA PRO A 115 -62.82 11.74 -8.59
C PRO A 115 -63.59 10.45 -8.85
N THR A 116 -64.14 9.86 -7.80
CA THR A 116 -65.14 8.78 -7.85
C THR A 116 -64.69 7.46 -8.50
N GLU A 117 -64.97 6.37 -7.79
CA GLU A 117 -64.62 4.97 -8.11
C GLU A 117 -64.69 4.64 -9.62
N GLY A 118 -63.52 4.54 -10.27
CA GLY A 118 -63.36 3.74 -11.49
C GLY A 118 -63.04 4.44 -12.81
N LEU A 119 -62.81 5.76 -12.85
CA LEU A 119 -62.54 6.47 -14.13
C LEU A 119 -61.07 6.82 -14.42
N GLY A 120 -60.12 6.53 -13.53
CA GLY A 120 -58.68 6.65 -13.81
C GLY A 120 -58.19 8.08 -14.11
N ALA A 121 -58.92 9.09 -13.61
CA ALA A 121 -58.59 10.49 -13.74
C ALA A 121 -58.30 11.08 -12.35
N TYR A 122 -57.47 12.11 -12.23
CA TYR A 122 -57.12 12.77 -10.97
C TYR A 122 -57.51 14.26 -11.02
N ILE A 123 -58.06 14.78 -9.93
CA ILE A 123 -58.34 16.21 -9.78
C ILE A 123 -57.22 16.86 -8.97
N LEU A 124 -56.58 17.87 -9.55
CA LEU A 124 -55.63 18.71 -8.83
C LEU A 124 -56.37 19.74 -7.98
N GLN A 125 -56.05 19.78 -6.69
CA GLN A 125 -56.62 20.76 -5.76
C GLN A 125 -55.51 21.51 -5.01
N ASP A 126 -55.63 22.83 -4.96
CA ASP A 126 -54.76 23.69 -4.15
C ASP A 126 -55.06 23.40 -2.67
N ARG A 127 -54.03 23.02 -1.91
CA ARG A 127 -54.14 22.70 -0.48
C ARG A 127 -53.53 23.84 0.33
N ASP A 128 -54.34 24.45 1.20
CA ASP A 128 -53.83 25.39 2.21
C ASP A 128 -53.38 24.62 3.47
N ARG A 129 -52.45 23.68 3.28
CA ARG A 129 -51.91 22.85 4.36
C ARG A 129 -50.82 23.62 5.10
N LYS A 130 -50.94 23.68 6.43
CA LYS A 130 -49.88 24.22 7.30
C LYS A 130 -48.97 23.08 7.76
N TRP A 131 -47.74 23.08 7.26
CA TRP A 131 -46.69 22.14 7.67
C TRP A 131 -46.15 22.49 9.06
N THR A 132 -46.04 21.49 9.93
CA THR A 132 -45.49 21.64 11.29
C THR A 132 -43.97 21.82 11.28
N GLU A 133 -43.41 22.36 12.37
CA GLU A 133 -41.95 22.55 12.49
C GLU A 133 -41.17 21.23 12.36
N ASP A 134 -41.70 20.15 12.94
CA ASP A 134 -41.10 18.82 12.85
C ASP A 134 -41.12 18.26 11.42
N GLU A 135 -42.19 18.50 10.66
CA GLU A 135 -42.26 18.13 9.24
C GLU A 135 -41.27 18.95 8.40
N ARG A 136 -41.14 20.25 8.68
CA ARG A 136 -40.17 21.14 8.01
C ARG A 136 -38.73 20.69 8.27
N LYS A 137 -38.42 20.29 9.50
CA LYS A 137 -37.10 19.74 9.84
C LYS A 137 -36.80 18.46 9.04
N LYS A 138 -37.78 17.55 8.95
CA LYS A 138 -37.65 16.31 8.15
C LYS A 138 -37.49 16.59 6.66
N MET A 139 -38.18 17.60 6.13
CA MET A 139 -38.02 18.04 4.74
C MET A 139 -36.60 18.55 4.47
N GLU A 140 -36.06 19.40 5.35
CA GLU A 140 -34.70 19.91 5.17
C GLU A 140 -33.65 18.80 5.29
N GLU A 141 -33.83 17.87 6.24
CA GLU A 141 -33.00 16.66 6.34
C GLU A 141 -33.05 15.83 5.05
N SER A 142 -34.24 15.61 4.48
CA SER A 142 -34.40 14.87 3.22
C SER A 142 -33.79 15.60 2.02
N ALA A 143 -33.87 16.93 1.97
CA ALA A 143 -33.25 17.74 0.91
C ALA A 143 -31.71 17.69 1.00
N LEU A 144 -31.17 17.79 2.21
CA LEU A 144 -29.73 17.74 2.46
C LEU A 144 -29.12 16.38 2.08
N ILE A 145 -29.84 15.27 2.30
CA ILE A 145 -29.41 13.93 1.88
C ILE A 145 -29.23 13.86 0.36
N ILE A 146 -30.17 14.42 -0.41
CA ILE A 146 -30.09 14.44 -1.88
C ILE A 146 -28.88 15.27 -2.34
N GLU A 147 -28.67 16.44 -1.74
CA GLU A 147 -27.55 17.33 -2.04
C GLU A 147 -26.19 16.66 -1.76
N LEU A 148 -26.02 16.08 -0.57
CA LEU A 148 -24.80 15.36 -0.20
C LEU A 148 -24.51 14.15 -1.11
N SER A 149 -25.56 13.45 -1.56
CA SER A 149 -25.41 12.32 -2.48
C SER A 149 -24.95 12.75 -3.89
N ALA A 150 -25.35 13.94 -4.35
CA ALA A 150 -24.97 14.50 -5.64
C ALA A 150 -23.50 14.97 -5.66
N ASP A 151 -23.01 15.50 -4.54
CA ASP A 151 -21.61 15.92 -4.37
C ASP A 151 -20.68 14.72 -4.23
N ALA A 152 -21.09 13.70 -3.47
CA ALA A 152 -20.34 12.47 -3.31
C ALA A 152 -20.16 11.74 -4.66
N THR A 153 -21.22 11.66 -5.47
CA THR A 153 -21.16 11.05 -6.81
C THR A 153 -20.23 11.82 -7.76
N GLN A 154 -20.27 13.15 -7.74
CA GLN A 154 -19.38 13.98 -8.55
C GLN A 154 -17.90 13.85 -8.14
N SER A 155 -17.63 13.80 -6.83
CA SER A 155 -16.27 13.56 -6.29
C SER A 155 -15.73 12.19 -6.70
N LEU A 156 -16.56 11.15 -6.65
CA LEU A 156 -16.19 9.80 -7.10
C LEU A 156 -15.91 9.76 -8.61
N GLU A 157 -16.71 10.43 -9.44
CA GLU A 157 -16.46 10.51 -10.88
C GLU A 157 -15.13 11.20 -11.22
N MET A 158 -14.78 12.29 -10.51
CA MET A 158 -13.48 12.95 -10.71
C MET A 158 -12.31 12.05 -10.30
N LYS A 159 -12.42 11.34 -9.18
CA LYS A 159 -11.41 10.37 -8.73
C LYS A 159 -11.25 9.23 -9.73
N ASN A 160 -12.35 8.68 -10.25
CA ASN A 160 -12.32 7.61 -11.26
C ASN A 160 -11.66 8.08 -12.56
N LYS A 161 -11.95 9.31 -13.02
CA LYS A 161 -11.27 9.89 -14.19
C LYS A 161 -9.77 10.07 -13.97
N LYS A 162 -9.34 10.44 -12.75
CA LYS A 162 -7.90 10.56 -12.41
C LYS A 162 -7.23 9.19 -12.41
N LEU A 163 -7.89 8.19 -11.82
CA LEU A 163 -7.38 6.82 -11.75
C LEU A 163 -7.23 6.18 -13.14
N GLU A 164 -8.20 6.39 -14.04
CA GLU A 164 -8.11 5.87 -15.41
C GLU A 164 -6.96 6.50 -16.19
N LYS A 165 -6.67 7.80 -16.00
CA LYS A 165 -5.50 8.45 -16.60
C LYS A 165 -4.18 7.87 -16.09
N GLU A 166 -4.09 7.62 -14.79
CA GLU A 166 -2.89 7.03 -14.18
C GLU A 166 -2.67 5.60 -14.68
N LYS A 167 -3.75 4.81 -14.80
CA LYS A 167 -3.73 3.46 -15.37
C LYS A 167 -3.26 3.46 -16.82
N THR A 168 -3.68 4.41 -17.65
CA THR A 168 -3.20 4.52 -19.04
C THR A 168 -1.70 4.82 -19.09
N LEU A 169 -1.20 5.71 -18.23
CA LEU A 169 0.22 6.05 -18.18
C LEU A 169 1.10 4.85 -17.78
N ILE A 170 0.66 4.10 -16.75
CA ILE A 170 1.35 2.88 -16.32
C ILE A 170 1.35 1.82 -17.43
N MET A 171 0.27 1.71 -18.19
CA MET A 171 0.18 0.76 -19.29
C MET A 171 1.15 1.08 -20.43
N GLU A 172 1.30 2.37 -20.76
CA GLU A 172 2.29 2.85 -21.74
C GLU A 172 3.72 2.60 -21.27
N GLU A 173 4.03 2.90 -20.01
CA GLU A 173 5.37 2.65 -19.44
C GLU A 173 5.70 1.15 -19.40
N LYS A 174 4.74 0.29 -19.05
CA LYS A 174 4.91 -1.17 -19.12
C LYS A 174 5.22 -1.62 -20.54
N SER A 175 4.53 -1.09 -21.54
CA SER A 175 4.80 -1.44 -22.94
C SER A 175 6.21 -1.02 -23.36
N ARG A 176 6.70 0.16 -22.91
CA ARG A 176 8.06 0.62 -23.19
C ARG A 176 9.11 -0.32 -22.59
N LEU A 177 8.95 -0.66 -21.31
CA LEU A 177 9.87 -1.58 -20.63
C LEU A 177 9.88 -2.98 -21.23
N GLN A 178 8.73 -3.47 -21.72
CA GLN A 178 8.67 -4.76 -22.42
C GLN A 178 9.44 -4.73 -23.75
N GLN A 179 9.41 -3.61 -24.47
CA GLN A 179 10.20 -3.46 -25.68
C GLN A 179 11.70 -3.44 -25.39
N GLU A 180 12.14 -2.63 -24.41
CA GLU A 180 13.55 -2.58 -23.98
C GLU A 180 14.07 -3.95 -23.50
N LEU A 181 13.23 -4.72 -22.80
CA LEU A 181 13.56 -6.09 -22.40
C LEU A 181 13.74 -7.02 -23.61
N GLY A 182 12.90 -6.89 -24.65
CA GLY A 182 13.05 -7.66 -25.88
C GLY A 182 14.35 -7.35 -26.63
N GLU A 183 14.71 -6.07 -26.73
CA GLU A 183 15.94 -5.62 -27.38
C GLU A 183 17.19 -6.11 -26.64
N THR A 184 17.19 -6.03 -25.31
CA THR A 184 18.30 -6.54 -24.48
C THR A 184 18.44 -8.06 -24.57
N GLN A 185 17.33 -8.81 -24.64
CA GLN A 185 17.36 -10.26 -24.86
C GLN A 185 17.95 -10.62 -26.22
N GLN A 186 17.62 -9.87 -27.27
CA GLN A 186 18.20 -10.09 -28.60
C GLN A 186 19.72 -9.84 -28.60
N GLN A 187 20.17 -8.74 -27.99
CA GLN A 187 21.60 -8.45 -27.86
C GLN A 187 22.35 -9.54 -27.08
N LEU A 188 21.72 -10.12 -26.06
CA LEU A 188 22.30 -11.23 -25.30
C LEU A 188 22.45 -12.48 -26.18
N GLN A 189 21.45 -12.82 -26.99
CA GLN A 189 21.51 -13.96 -27.92
C GLN A 189 22.61 -13.78 -28.99
N GLU A 190 22.79 -12.56 -29.50
CA GLU A 190 23.87 -12.22 -30.43
C GLU A 190 25.25 -12.37 -29.79
N LYS A 191 25.40 -11.92 -28.53
CA LYS A 191 26.64 -12.12 -27.77
C LYS A 191 26.91 -13.60 -27.50
N ASP A 192 25.90 -14.38 -27.11
CA ASP A 192 26.05 -15.82 -26.88
C ASP A 192 26.47 -16.58 -28.14
N THR A 193 25.95 -16.19 -29.30
CA THR A 193 26.38 -16.78 -30.58
C THR A 193 27.80 -16.37 -30.96
N ALA A 194 28.19 -15.12 -30.72
CA ALA A 194 29.57 -14.67 -30.91
C ALA A 194 30.56 -15.43 -30.01
N VAL A 195 30.20 -15.64 -28.73
CA VAL A 195 31.02 -16.44 -27.80
C VAL A 195 31.19 -17.87 -28.30
N LYS A 196 30.11 -18.53 -28.74
CA LYS A 196 30.18 -19.88 -29.32
C LYS A 196 31.12 -19.94 -30.53
N ASN A 197 31.08 -18.94 -31.41
CA ASN A 197 31.97 -18.88 -32.57
C ASN A 197 33.43 -18.75 -32.12
N MET A 198 33.74 -17.84 -31.19
CA MET A 198 35.10 -17.70 -30.63
C MET A 198 35.60 -18.99 -29.95
N GLU A 199 34.72 -19.71 -29.25
CA GLU A 199 35.07 -21.01 -28.65
C GLU A 199 35.50 -22.02 -29.72
N THR A 200 34.82 -22.06 -30.88
CA THR A 200 35.20 -22.94 -31.99
C THR A 200 36.54 -22.57 -32.62
N GLU A 201 36.83 -21.27 -32.75
CA GLU A 201 38.12 -20.78 -33.27
C GLU A 201 39.28 -21.09 -32.30
N LEU A 202 39.03 -20.94 -31.00
CA LEU A 202 40.00 -21.28 -29.96
C LEU A 202 40.32 -22.78 -30.00
N GLU A 203 39.30 -23.63 -30.17
CA GLU A 203 39.48 -25.08 -30.30
C GLU A 203 40.25 -25.46 -31.57
N HIS A 204 40.02 -24.76 -32.69
CA HIS A 204 40.81 -24.95 -33.91
C HIS A 204 42.29 -24.57 -33.68
N SER A 205 42.53 -23.43 -33.04
CA SER A 205 43.89 -22.93 -32.76
C SER A 205 44.65 -23.85 -31.80
N LYS A 206 43.99 -24.40 -30.79
CA LYS A 206 44.58 -25.43 -29.90
C LYS A 206 45.05 -26.66 -30.67
N LYS A 207 44.24 -27.17 -31.60
CA LYS A 207 44.62 -28.32 -32.45
C LYS A 207 45.82 -28.02 -33.36
N GLN A 208 45.96 -26.78 -33.85
CA GLN A 208 47.15 -26.37 -34.61
C GLN A 208 48.40 -26.37 -33.73
N LEU A 209 48.31 -25.82 -32.51
CA LEU A 209 49.43 -25.83 -31.56
C LEU A 209 49.88 -27.25 -31.19
N GLU A 210 48.94 -28.17 -30.95
CA GLU A 210 49.28 -29.58 -30.67
C GLU A 210 50.05 -30.23 -31.83
N ARG A 211 49.70 -29.93 -33.09
CA ARG A 211 50.47 -30.42 -34.26
C ARG A 211 51.88 -29.87 -34.30
N ILE A 212 52.05 -28.58 -34.00
CA ILE A 212 53.36 -27.92 -33.99
C ILE A 212 54.24 -28.50 -32.87
N GLU A 213 53.67 -28.74 -31.68
CA GLU A 213 54.37 -29.32 -30.55
C GLU A 213 54.90 -30.73 -30.88
N GLU A 214 54.09 -31.57 -31.53
CA GLU A 214 54.51 -32.90 -31.97
C GLU A 214 55.63 -32.85 -33.02
N GLU A 215 55.59 -31.90 -33.95
CA GLU A 215 56.69 -31.69 -34.91
C GLU A 215 57.98 -31.21 -34.22
N LEU A 216 57.87 -30.34 -33.21
CA LEU A 216 59.00 -29.91 -32.38
C LEU A 216 59.60 -31.09 -31.60
N LYS A 217 58.78 -31.94 -30.99
CA LYS A 217 59.25 -33.16 -30.29
C LYS A 217 60.03 -34.09 -31.22
N LYS A 218 59.54 -34.31 -32.45
CA LYS A 218 60.25 -35.12 -33.46
C LYS A 218 61.60 -34.51 -33.82
N LYS A 219 61.66 -33.20 -34.04
CA LYS A 219 62.93 -32.49 -34.33
C LYS A 219 63.90 -32.56 -33.15
N ASN A 220 63.40 -32.43 -31.92
CA ASN A 220 64.25 -32.49 -30.72
C ASN A 220 64.86 -33.88 -30.50
N ARG A 221 64.11 -34.96 -30.77
CA ARG A 221 64.66 -36.33 -30.76
C ARG A 221 65.81 -36.49 -31.76
N LYS A 222 65.65 -35.96 -32.98
CA LYS A 222 66.73 -35.97 -33.99
C LYS A 222 67.96 -35.17 -33.53
N LEU A 223 67.77 -34.06 -32.82
CA LEU A 223 68.87 -33.27 -32.26
C LEU A 223 69.60 -34.03 -31.13
N GLN A 224 68.87 -34.66 -30.20
CA GLN A 224 69.45 -35.49 -29.13
C GLN A 224 70.23 -36.70 -29.66
N GLU A 225 69.74 -37.35 -30.72
CA GLU A 225 70.46 -38.44 -31.40
C GLU A 225 71.80 -37.95 -31.99
N MET A 226 71.87 -36.69 -32.43
CA MET A 226 73.07 -36.07 -32.96
C MET A 226 74.04 -35.63 -31.85
N GLU A 227 73.53 -35.30 -30.66
CA GLU A 227 74.30 -34.84 -29.50
C GLU A 227 75.04 -35.98 -28.78
N CYS A 228 74.54 -37.23 -28.86
CA CYS A 228 75.23 -38.43 -28.32
C CYS A 228 76.54 -38.80 -29.04
N MET A 229 76.95 -38.05 -30.06
CA MET A 229 78.19 -38.28 -30.83
C MET A 229 79.39 -37.42 -30.36
N LEU A 230 79.28 -36.69 -29.24
CA LEU A 230 80.35 -35.82 -28.73
C LEU A 230 80.94 -36.35 -27.40
N PRO A 231 82.29 -36.41 -27.24
CA PRO A 231 82.95 -37.01 -26.08
C PRO A 231 83.00 -36.08 -24.85
N PRO A 232 82.98 -36.62 -23.61
CA PRO A 232 82.84 -35.81 -22.40
C PRO A 232 84.19 -35.29 -21.87
N ALA A 233 84.21 -34.05 -21.40
CA ALA A 233 85.28 -33.49 -20.56
C ALA A 233 84.91 -33.58 -19.07
N VAL A 234 85.92 -33.97 -18.28
CA VAL A 234 85.91 -34.34 -16.86
C VAL A 234 86.00 -33.09 -15.93
N PRO A 235 85.54 -33.17 -14.67
CA PRO A 235 85.06 -32.03 -13.87
C PRO A 235 86.01 -31.62 -12.72
N GLN A 236 85.72 -30.46 -12.10
CA GLN A 236 86.12 -30.10 -10.72
C GLN A 236 84.84 -29.58 -10.02
N SER A 237 84.17 -30.41 -9.21
CA SER A 237 84.41 -30.65 -7.78
C SER A 237 84.15 -29.42 -6.91
N GLY A 238 83.04 -29.44 -6.18
CA GLY A 238 82.80 -28.43 -5.17
C GLY A 238 81.42 -28.46 -4.50
N SER A 239 81.13 -29.54 -3.78
CA SER A 239 80.31 -29.56 -2.56
C SER A 239 78.77 -29.58 -2.67
N VAL A 240 78.26 -30.74 -2.24
CA VAL A 240 77.15 -30.97 -1.30
C VAL A 240 75.72 -30.90 -1.86
N GLU A 241 75.15 -32.11 -1.86
CA GLU A 241 73.77 -32.51 -2.07
C GLU A 241 72.78 -31.72 -1.21
N LEU A 242 71.64 -31.37 -1.80
CA LEU A 242 70.32 -31.76 -1.31
C LEU A 242 69.31 -31.69 -2.47
N ASP A 243 68.57 -32.78 -2.59
CA ASP A 243 67.61 -33.20 -3.60
C ASP A 243 66.47 -32.17 -3.88
N PRO A 244 66.18 -31.80 -5.14
CA PRO A 244 64.97 -31.07 -5.50
C PRO A 244 63.96 -31.98 -6.22
N GLN A 245 62.85 -32.33 -5.54
CA GLN A 245 61.71 -32.97 -6.18
C GLN A 245 60.83 -31.95 -6.94
N ASP A 246 60.86 -32.12 -8.26
CA ASP A 246 59.77 -32.14 -9.23
C ASP A 246 58.52 -31.23 -9.10
N VAL A 247 58.48 -30.26 -10.02
CA VAL A 247 57.51 -30.12 -11.14
C VAL A 247 56.00 -30.23 -10.82
N ILE A 248 55.38 -29.05 -10.79
CA ILE A 248 54.05 -28.72 -11.35
C ILE A 248 54.22 -28.52 -12.89
N PRO A 249 53.22 -28.63 -13.81
CA PRO A 249 51.79 -29.02 -13.71
C PRO A 249 51.34 -30.11 -14.73
N ALA A 250 50.17 -30.71 -14.50
CA ALA A 250 49.37 -31.36 -15.53
C ALA A 250 47.94 -30.79 -15.59
N ARG A 251 47.44 -30.73 -16.84
CA ARG A 251 46.22 -30.13 -17.41
C ARG A 251 44.90 -30.31 -16.64
N PRO A 252 43.92 -29.39 -16.81
CA PRO A 252 42.55 -29.60 -16.34
C PRO A 252 41.75 -30.45 -17.34
N ARG A 253 41.04 -31.47 -16.85
CA ARG A 253 39.90 -32.06 -17.55
C ARG A 253 38.71 -32.18 -16.60
N ARG A 254 37.63 -31.54 -17.03
CA ARG A 254 36.26 -31.60 -16.49
C ARG A 254 35.84 -33.00 -16.04
N ARG A 255 35.26 -33.09 -14.85
CA ARG A 255 34.07 -33.93 -14.59
C ARG A 255 33.07 -33.11 -13.79
N HIS A 256 31.82 -33.24 -14.21
CA HIS A 256 30.64 -32.72 -13.54
C HIS A 256 30.45 -33.40 -12.18
N SER A 257 30.18 -32.61 -11.15
CA SER A 257 29.53 -33.07 -9.91
C SER A 257 28.43 -32.06 -9.57
N LYS A 258 27.18 -32.51 -9.62
CA LYS A 258 26.09 -31.91 -8.87
C LYS A 258 26.37 -32.18 -7.39
N GLU A 259 26.69 -31.15 -6.63
CA GLU A 259 26.56 -31.10 -5.18
C GLU A 259 26.00 -29.68 -4.92
N GLY A 260 24.71 -29.52 -4.63
CA GLY A 260 24.12 -29.99 -3.40
C GLY A 260 24.37 -28.91 -2.35
N ILE A 261 23.47 -27.94 -2.27
CA ILE A 261 23.44 -26.95 -1.19
C ILE A 261 23.53 -27.73 0.13
N PRO A 262 24.51 -27.47 1.01
CA PRO A 262 24.61 -28.18 2.28
C PRO A 262 23.32 -27.97 3.09
N PRO A 263 22.74 -29.03 3.69
CA PRO A 263 21.58 -28.89 4.55
C PRO A 263 22.02 -28.26 5.87
N GLY A 264 22.03 -26.93 5.88
CA GLY A 264 22.31 -26.08 7.04
C GLY A 264 21.55 -24.75 7.02
N MET A 265 20.70 -24.49 6.02
CA MET A 265 19.74 -23.37 6.01
C MET A 265 18.57 -23.63 6.98
N ARG A 266 18.88 -23.76 8.27
CA ARG A 266 17.90 -23.75 9.35
C ARG A 266 18.40 -22.91 10.52
N GLU A 267 18.75 -21.68 10.24
CA GLU A 267 18.51 -20.56 11.15
C GLU A 267 17.86 -19.50 10.28
N ALA A 268 16.61 -19.14 10.60
CA ALA A 268 16.00 -17.96 10.00
C ALA A 268 17.00 -16.81 10.20
N LEU A 269 17.41 -16.14 9.11
CA LEU A 269 18.26 -14.95 9.17
C LEU A 269 17.64 -14.03 10.24
N LEU A 270 18.28 -13.94 11.41
CA LEU A 270 17.78 -13.11 12.50
C LEU A 270 17.83 -11.66 12.00
N GLU A 271 16.66 -11.03 11.91
CA GLU A 271 16.56 -9.63 11.51
C GLU A 271 17.10 -8.75 12.63
N LEU A 272 18.10 -7.92 12.33
CA LEU A 272 18.57 -6.84 13.20
C LEU A 272 17.79 -5.56 12.89
N ARG A 273 17.32 -4.86 13.93
CA ARG A 273 16.55 -3.61 13.84
C ARG A 273 17.30 -2.50 14.56
N LEU A 274 17.73 -1.47 13.83
CA LEU A 274 18.53 -0.35 14.33
C LEU A 274 17.70 0.93 14.20
N VAL A 275 17.76 1.80 15.22
CA VAL A 275 17.13 3.13 15.18
C VAL A 275 18.22 4.18 15.28
N LEU A 276 18.35 5.04 14.27
CA LEU A 276 19.33 6.13 14.25
C LEU A 276 18.74 7.36 14.94
N LEU A 277 19.42 7.84 15.97
CA LEU A 277 19.06 9.02 16.75
C LEU A 277 20.21 10.02 16.70
N GLY A 278 19.91 11.32 16.76
CA GLY A 278 20.94 12.36 16.73
C GLY A 278 20.40 13.67 16.17
N ARG A 279 21.21 14.72 16.25
CA ARG A 279 20.86 16.07 15.75
C ARG A 279 21.19 16.25 14.27
N THR A 280 20.49 17.17 13.65
CA THR A 280 20.80 17.68 12.30
C THR A 280 21.61 18.96 12.48
N GLU A 281 22.88 18.93 12.08
CA GLU A 281 23.79 20.07 12.22
C GLU A 281 24.01 20.75 10.87
N HIS A 282 24.03 22.09 10.84
CA HIS A 282 24.30 22.91 9.64
C HIS A 282 23.47 22.61 8.37
N GLY A 283 22.31 21.96 8.51
CA GLY A 283 21.44 21.57 7.39
C GLY A 283 21.80 20.22 6.76
N GLU A 284 22.82 19.53 7.27
CA GLU A 284 23.24 18.21 6.83
C GLU A 284 22.67 17.13 7.74
N ASP A 285 21.95 16.17 7.14
CA ASP A 285 21.38 15.03 7.87
C ASP A 285 22.38 13.86 7.88
N MET A 286 23.28 13.90 8.89
CA MET A 286 24.30 12.88 9.08
C MET A 286 23.69 11.49 9.34
N LYS A 287 22.55 11.41 10.04
CA LYS A 287 21.86 10.15 10.32
C LYS A 287 21.41 9.47 9.04
N SER A 288 20.82 10.24 8.12
CA SER A 288 20.44 9.73 6.81
C SER A 288 21.63 9.18 6.03
N SER A 289 22.74 9.91 6.04
CA SER A 289 23.95 9.50 5.33
C SER A 289 24.47 8.16 5.86
N ILE A 290 24.48 7.98 7.18
CA ILE A 290 24.84 6.72 7.84
C ILE A 290 23.84 5.62 7.49
N GLY A 291 22.53 5.92 7.53
CA GLY A 291 21.47 4.99 7.16
C GLY A 291 21.60 4.47 5.73
N ALA A 292 22.07 5.30 4.80
CA ALA A 292 22.39 4.90 3.43
C ALA A 292 23.70 4.11 3.35
N ALA A 293 24.73 4.57 4.06
CA ALA A 293 26.05 3.94 4.09
C ALA A 293 26.00 2.49 4.60
N ILE A 294 25.15 2.19 5.60
CA ILE A 294 24.94 0.82 6.11
C ILE A 294 24.53 -0.16 4.99
N PHE A 295 23.84 0.31 3.94
CA PHE A 295 23.44 -0.50 2.79
C PHE A 295 24.37 -0.37 1.57
N GLY A 296 25.55 0.26 1.74
CA GLY A 296 26.52 0.45 0.67
C GLY A 296 26.11 1.51 -0.38
N GLU A 297 25.14 2.37 -0.07
CA GLU A 297 24.74 3.47 -0.93
C GLU A 297 25.71 4.67 -0.76
N LYS A 298 26.15 5.25 -1.88
CA LYS A 298 27.06 6.42 -1.89
C LYS A 298 26.33 7.72 -1.57
N ARG A 299 27.03 8.66 -0.91
CA ARG A 299 26.57 10.06 -0.75
C ARG A 299 26.25 10.67 -2.12
N ARG A 300 25.07 11.27 -2.26
CA ARG A 300 24.66 12.02 -3.47
C ARG A 300 25.08 13.48 -3.31
N SER A 301 25.38 14.14 -4.42
CA SER A 301 25.68 15.59 -4.45
C SER A 301 24.52 16.49 -3.95
N GLN A 302 23.32 15.92 -3.78
CA GLN A 302 22.12 16.57 -3.22
C GLN A 302 21.99 16.41 -1.70
N ASP A 303 22.83 15.60 -1.03
CA ASP A 303 22.79 15.43 0.44
C ASP A 303 23.26 16.68 1.22
N ARG A 304 23.78 17.69 0.49
CA ARG A 304 24.16 19.01 1.01
C ARG A 304 23.04 20.05 0.93
N GLU A 305 21.88 19.71 0.38
CA GLU A 305 20.70 20.57 0.39
C GLU A 305 19.81 20.19 1.59
N PRO A 306 19.29 21.16 2.38
CA PRO A 306 18.45 20.87 3.53
C PRO A 306 17.11 20.27 3.06
N ILE A 307 17.01 18.94 3.11
CA ILE A 307 15.74 18.24 2.87
C ILE A 307 14.93 18.35 4.16
N VAL A 308 13.87 19.17 4.16
CA VAL A 308 12.90 19.19 5.26
C VAL A 308 12.11 17.89 5.22
N ARG A 309 12.46 16.95 6.09
CA ARG A 309 11.75 15.69 6.25
C ARG A 309 10.55 15.88 7.15
N GLU A 310 9.39 15.38 6.70
CA GLU A 310 8.14 15.49 7.45
C GLU A 310 7.96 14.34 8.47
N GLN A 311 8.61 13.18 8.28
CA GLN A 311 8.51 11.97 9.13
C GLN A 311 9.75 11.06 9.01
N SER A 312 9.91 10.14 9.98
CA SER A 312 10.88 9.04 10.00
C SER A 312 10.71 8.08 8.83
N ASP A 313 11.82 7.52 8.34
CA ASP A 313 11.88 6.58 7.22
C ASP A 313 12.50 5.24 7.62
N VAL A 314 12.26 4.17 6.84
CA VAL A 314 12.79 2.83 7.09
C VAL A 314 13.48 2.26 5.85
N ARG A 315 14.68 1.71 6.06
CA ARG A 315 15.46 0.99 5.06
C ARG A 315 15.63 -0.46 5.49
N ARG A 316 15.50 -1.40 4.54
CA ARG A 316 15.63 -2.84 4.79
C ARG A 316 16.47 -3.49 3.70
N GLY A 317 17.31 -4.44 4.08
CA GLY A 317 18.18 -5.14 3.14
C GLY A 317 19.08 -6.16 3.81
N VAL A 318 19.85 -6.88 2.98
CA VAL A 318 20.85 -7.85 3.47
C VAL A 318 22.22 -7.18 3.49
N VAL A 319 22.84 -7.10 4.67
CA VAL A 319 24.16 -6.48 4.88
C VAL A 319 25.07 -7.48 5.56
N SER A 320 26.25 -7.77 4.99
CA SER A 320 27.17 -8.80 5.51
C SER A 320 26.48 -10.15 5.80
N GLY A 321 25.52 -10.56 4.97
CA GLY A 321 24.75 -11.80 5.15
C GLY A 321 23.66 -11.77 6.23
N ARG A 322 23.36 -10.60 6.83
CA ARG A 322 22.34 -10.40 7.87
C ARG A 322 21.16 -9.60 7.32
N GLN A 323 19.94 -9.94 7.73
CA GLN A 323 18.78 -9.10 7.42
C GLN A 323 18.80 -7.89 8.36
N VAL A 324 18.92 -6.68 7.83
CA VAL A 324 19.03 -5.45 8.63
C VAL A 324 17.90 -4.49 8.25
N THR A 325 17.26 -3.92 9.26
CA THR A 325 16.27 -2.86 9.17
C THR A 325 16.81 -1.64 9.94
N VAL A 326 16.93 -0.50 9.25
CA VAL A 326 17.39 0.76 9.84
C VAL A 326 16.25 1.76 9.78
N VAL A 327 15.85 2.30 10.93
CA VAL A 327 14.86 3.38 11.05
C VAL A 327 15.61 4.68 11.27
N ASP A 328 15.42 5.62 10.36
CA ASP A 328 16.02 6.95 10.39
C ASP A 328 15.01 7.95 10.95
N THR A 329 15.30 8.56 12.11
CA THR A 329 14.34 9.40 12.82
C THR A 329 14.52 10.88 12.51
N LEU A 330 13.46 11.67 12.69
CA LEU A 330 13.61 13.13 12.70
C LEU A 330 14.58 13.59 13.79
N ASP A 331 15.02 14.84 13.71
CA ASP A 331 15.77 15.47 14.79
C ASP A 331 14.84 15.82 15.96
N TRP A 332 14.61 14.84 16.82
CA TRP A 332 13.85 14.99 18.08
C TRP A 332 14.48 15.97 19.05
N PHE A 333 15.75 16.32 18.83
CA PHE A 333 16.52 17.15 19.72
C PHE A 333 16.57 18.62 19.27
N SER A 334 16.04 18.93 18.09
CA SER A 334 15.94 20.30 17.59
C SER A 334 14.95 21.13 18.43
N PRO A 335 15.32 22.35 18.87
CA PRO A 335 14.41 23.26 19.56
C PRO A 335 13.27 23.77 18.67
N GLY A 336 13.35 23.58 17.34
CA GLY A 336 12.31 23.97 16.39
C GLY A 336 11.21 22.92 16.17
N LEU A 337 11.35 21.71 16.73
CA LEU A 337 10.35 20.65 16.56
C LEU A 337 9.21 20.82 17.56
N SER A 338 7.96 20.87 17.07
CA SER A 338 6.81 20.94 17.96
C SER A 338 6.63 19.63 18.73
N GLN A 339 6.09 19.72 19.95
CA GLN A 339 5.81 18.54 20.78
C GLN A 339 4.83 17.55 20.10
N GLU A 340 3.92 18.05 19.26
CA GLU A 340 2.99 17.22 18.49
C GLU A 340 3.69 16.48 17.35
N ALA A 341 4.58 17.16 16.62
CA ALA A 341 5.39 16.54 15.57
C ALA A 341 6.35 15.48 16.12
N LEU A 342 6.99 15.76 17.27
CA LEU A 342 7.83 14.81 17.99
C LEU A 342 7.06 13.54 18.36
N ARG A 343 5.86 13.68 18.94
CA ARG A 343 5.01 12.54 19.33
C ARG A 343 4.58 11.69 18.15
N ASN A 344 4.19 12.34 17.05
CA ASN A 344 3.85 11.67 15.81
C ASN A 344 5.02 10.80 15.33
N ASP A 345 6.20 11.41 15.27
CA ASP A 345 7.37 10.77 14.72
C ASP A 345 7.90 9.64 15.60
N VAL A 346 7.82 9.78 16.93
CA VAL A 346 8.08 8.69 17.88
C VAL A 346 7.11 7.52 17.65
N GLY A 347 5.81 7.80 17.44
CA GLY A 347 4.83 6.77 17.11
C GLY A 347 5.14 6.05 15.79
N VAL A 348 5.59 6.80 14.77
CA VAL A 348 6.08 6.23 13.50
C VAL A 348 7.27 5.32 13.74
N CYS A 349 8.27 5.77 14.51
CA CYS A 349 9.49 5.03 14.82
C CYS A 349 9.20 3.71 15.54
N ILE A 350 8.32 3.72 16.55
CA ILE A 350 7.90 2.52 17.29
C ILE A 350 7.26 1.49 16.36
N ASN A 351 6.38 1.94 15.47
CA ASN A 351 5.73 1.06 14.49
C ASN A 351 6.75 0.46 13.49
N LEU A 352 7.71 1.26 13.04
CA LEU A 352 8.74 0.83 12.09
C LEU A 352 9.76 -0.15 12.71
N SER A 353 9.99 -0.07 14.02
CA SER A 353 10.97 -0.88 14.76
C SER A 353 10.34 -2.01 15.59
N SER A 354 9.02 -2.17 15.57
CA SER A 354 8.29 -3.24 16.27
C SER A 354 8.75 -4.65 15.85
N PRO A 355 8.82 -5.64 16.76
CA PRO A 355 8.40 -5.63 18.17
C PRO A 355 9.32 -4.83 19.13
N GLY A 356 10.40 -4.27 18.59
CA GLY A 356 11.33 -3.42 19.32
C GLY A 356 12.72 -3.40 18.67
N PRO A 357 13.48 -2.29 18.78
CA PRO A 357 14.81 -2.18 18.22
C PRO A 357 15.81 -3.07 18.96
N HIS A 358 16.76 -3.64 18.22
CA HIS A 358 17.91 -4.34 18.78
C HIS A 358 18.93 -3.35 19.34
N ALA A 359 19.12 -2.23 18.65
CA ALA A 359 19.95 -1.13 19.10
C ALA A 359 19.38 0.26 18.73
N PHE A 360 19.57 1.22 19.62
CA PHE A 360 19.54 2.64 19.31
C PHE A 360 20.97 3.10 19.04
N LEU A 361 21.21 3.71 17.88
CA LEU A 361 22.51 4.27 17.51
C LEU A 361 22.44 5.78 17.65
N LEU A 362 23.13 6.32 18.65
CA LEU A 362 23.16 7.76 18.90
C LEU A 362 24.33 8.39 18.16
N VAL A 363 24.04 9.08 17.07
CA VAL A 363 24.99 9.71 16.16
C VAL A 363 25.55 11.00 16.78
N VAL A 364 26.87 11.03 16.97
CA VAL A 364 27.62 12.16 17.49
C VAL A 364 28.76 12.50 16.51
N PRO A 365 28.72 13.67 15.83
CA PRO A 365 29.79 14.07 14.93
C PRO A 365 31.03 14.57 15.69
N VAL A 366 32.22 14.33 15.14
CA VAL A 366 33.49 14.87 15.64
C VAL A 366 33.60 16.36 15.28
N ARG A 367 33.73 17.24 16.28
CA ARG A 367 33.90 18.70 16.09
C ARG A 367 35.37 19.11 16.17
N GLN A 368 35.78 20.08 15.33
CA GLN A 368 37.02 20.83 15.56
C GLN A 368 36.80 21.85 16.67
N VAL A 369 37.83 22.02 17.52
CA VAL A 369 37.81 22.75 18.80
C VAL A 369 37.71 24.27 18.59
N GLU A 370 36.61 24.78 18.03
CA GLU A 370 36.33 26.21 17.97
C GLU A 370 34.82 26.46 18.02
N GLU A 371 34.19 26.25 19.19
CA GLU A 371 33.07 27.04 19.74
C GLU A 371 32.45 26.30 20.94
N GLU A 372 32.15 27.06 22.00
CA GLU A 372 31.58 26.56 23.26
C GLU A 372 30.29 25.77 23.00
N SER A 373 30.35 24.45 23.12
CA SER A 373 29.19 23.56 23.00
C SER A 373 28.25 23.79 24.19
N THR A 374 27.11 24.40 23.90
CA THR A 374 26.17 24.92 24.89
C THR A 374 25.18 23.85 25.36
N GLY A 375 25.49 22.96 26.31
CA GLY A 375 24.46 22.18 27.05
C GLY A 375 23.53 21.28 26.22
N GLU A 376 23.92 20.98 24.98
CA GLU A 376 23.03 20.48 23.94
C GLU A 376 22.87 18.95 23.99
N GLU A 377 23.92 18.25 24.40
CA GLU A 377 23.96 16.79 24.57
C GLU A 377 23.23 16.35 25.86
N VAL A 378 23.20 17.21 26.88
CA VAL A 378 22.36 17.04 28.08
C VAL A 378 20.89 16.93 27.70
N GLY A 379 20.43 17.75 26.74
CA GLY A 379 19.07 17.69 26.23
C GLY A 379 18.75 16.42 25.42
N MET A 380 19.76 15.66 24.96
CA MET A 380 19.54 14.35 24.34
C MET A 380 19.31 13.26 25.37
N LEU A 381 20.11 13.27 26.44
CA LEU A 381 19.97 12.34 27.58
C LEU A 381 18.59 12.42 28.20
N GLU A 382 18.13 13.64 28.52
CA GLU A 382 16.83 13.87 29.14
C GLU A 382 15.69 13.40 28.23
N ARG A 383 15.68 13.81 26.96
CA ARG A 383 14.63 13.44 26.00
C ARG A 383 14.57 11.94 25.72
N MET A 384 15.72 11.28 25.58
CA MET A 384 15.73 9.83 25.34
C MET A 384 15.22 9.05 26.56
N GLY A 385 15.56 9.52 27.77
CA GLY A 385 15.01 9.02 29.02
C GLY A 385 13.50 9.26 29.16
N GLU A 386 12.98 10.40 28.68
CA GLU A 386 11.54 10.69 28.69
C GLU A 386 10.75 9.83 27.69
N ILE A 387 11.28 9.63 26.47
CA ILE A 387 10.59 8.94 25.39
C ILE A 387 10.58 7.42 25.60
N PHE A 388 11.74 6.83 25.89
CA PHE A 388 11.87 5.37 26.00
C PHE A 388 12.08 4.91 27.45
N GLY A 389 12.29 5.78 28.42
CA GLY A 389 12.59 5.38 29.79
C GLY A 389 14.03 4.88 29.97
N GLU A 390 14.44 4.75 31.23
CA GLU A 390 15.82 4.41 31.61
C GLU A 390 16.34 3.05 31.08
N ARG A 391 15.45 2.15 30.67
CA ARG A 391 15.87 0.84 30.15
C ARG A 391 16.45 0.90 28.73
N CYS A 392 16.19 1.97 27.97
CA CYS A 392 16.67 2.08 26.59
C CYS A 392 18.20 2.08 26.50
N TRP A 393 18.89 2.66 27.50
CA TRP A 393 20.35 2.79 27.54
C TRP A 393 21.10 1.46 27.45
N ARG A 394 20.49 0.35 27.85
CA ARG A 394 21.05 -1.01 27.73
C ARG A 394 21.19 -1.48 26.28
N ASN A 395 20.37 -0.92 25.41
CA ASN A 395 20.33 -1.18 23.98
C ASN A 395 20.83 0.05 23.19
N THR A 396 21.47 1.01 23.82
CA THR A 396 22.02 2.20 23.15
C THR A 396 23.53 2.06 22.96
N MET A 397 24.00 2.46 21.78
CA MET A 397 25.42 2.59 21.43
C MET A 397 25.66 3.96 20.84
N VAL A 398 26.74 4.62 21.25
CA VAL A 398 27.15 5.91 20.70
C VAL A 398 27.91 5.67 19.39
N LEU A 399 27.48 6.33 18.32
CA LEU A 399 28.09 6.25 17.01
C LEU A 399 28.84 7.56 16.73
N VAL A 400 30.16 7.52 16.86
CA VAL A 400 31.04 8.65 16.59
C VAL A 400 31.29 8.70 15.07
N VAL A 401 31.10 9.86 14.46
CA VAL A 401 31.22 10.02 13.00
C VAL A 401 32.28 11.05 12.66
N THR A 402 33.20 10.68 11.78
CA THR A 402 34.24 11.57 11.26
C THR A 402 34.17 11.62 9.72
N GLU A 403 34.32 12.81 9.14
CA GLU A 403 34.31 13.02 7.68
C GLU A 403 35.72 13.02 7.06
N GLU A 404 36.77 13.10 7.89
CA GLU A 404 38.16 13.12 7.48
C GLU A 404 38.96 12.05 8.25
N ASP A 405 40.10 11.60 7.70
CA ASP A 405 41.09 10.71 8.37
C ASP A 405 41.79 11.39 9.58
N GLN A 406 41.12 12.35 10.24
CA GLN A 406 41.69 13.21 11.28
C GLN A 406 41.68 12.59 12.69
N VAL A 407 41.10 11.40 12.86
CA VAL A 407 41.07 10.69 14.16
C VAL A 407 41.64 9.30 13.99
N GLU A 408 42.94 9.13 14.23
CA GLU A 408 43.60 7.81 14.24
C GLU A 408 43.23 6.98 15.49
N ASP A 409 42.81 7.63 16.59
CA ASP A 409 42.39 6.96 17.84
C ASP A 409 41.08 7.54 18.42
N VAL A 410 40.01 6.77 18.28
CA VAL A 410 38.66 7.08 18.78
C VAL A 410 38.64 7.12 20.31
N ASP A 411 39.44 6.27 20.97
CA ASP A 411 39.55 6.26 22.42
C ASP A 411 40.15 7.58 22.91
N GLU A 412 41.09 8.16 22.15
CA GLU A 412 41.64 9.47 22.45
C GLU A 412 40.58 10.57 22.28
N PHE A 413 39.75 10.53 21.23
CA PHE A 413 38.65 11.47 21.06
C PHE A 413 37.62 11.39 22.20
N VAL A 414 37.23 10.18 22.64
CA VAL A 414 36.29 10.02 23.76
C VAL A 414 36.92 10.48 25.10
N ARG A 415 38.22 10.22 25.31
CA ARG A 415 38.94 10.63 26.53
C ARG A 415 39.25 12.13 26.58
N SER A 416 39.58 12.74 25.44
CA SER A 416 39.92 14.17 25.32
C SER A 416 38.71 15.05 25.01
N GLY A 417 37.58 14.44 24.64
CA GLY A 417 36.32 15.10 24.32
C GLY A 417 35.65 15.79 25.50
N ASN A 418 34.61 16.56 25.20
CA ASN A 418 33.85 17.32 26.19
C ASN A 418 33.23 16.38 27.26
N GLU A 419 33.02 16.93 28.46
CA GLU A 419 32.32 16.32 29.59
C GLU A 419 30.98 15.70 29.20
N GLU A 420 30.29 16.29 28.23
CA GLU A 420 28.96 15.86 27.79
C GLU A 420 29.00 14.55 26.97
N VAL A 421 29.90 14.44 26.00
CA VAL A 421 30.12 13.20 25.21
C VAL A 421 30.56 12.07 26.14
N ARG A 422 31.40 12.37 27.14
CA ARG A 422 31.83 11.39 28.14
C ARG A 422 30.66 10.86 28.97
N ARG A 423 29.75 11.73 29.41
CA ARG A 423 28.53 11.33 30.12
C ARG A 423 27.61 10.47 29.27
N LEU A 424 27.49 10.75 27.97
CA LEU A 424 26.74 9.91 27.04
C LEU A 424 27.34 8.51 26.92
N VAL A 425 28.66 8.41 26.77
CA VAL A 425 29.38 7.14 26.69
C VAL A 425 29.29 6.36 28.01
N GLU A 426 29.47 7.03 29.15
CA GLU A 426 29.30 6.44 30.49
C GLU A 426 27.88 5.89 30.70
N LYS A 427 26.86 6.66 30.29
CA LYS A 427 25.45 6.24 30.38
C LYS A 427 25.16 5.04 29.47
N CYS A 428 25.88 4.92 28.35
CA CYS A 428 25.86 3.77 27.46
C CYS A 428 26.86 2.66 27.88
N GLU A 429 27.39 2.68 29.10
CA GLU A 429 28.31 1.67 29.65
C GLU A 429 29.54 1.42 28.75
N GLU A 430 30.18 2.49 28.28
CA GLU A 430 31.38 2.45 27.41
C GLU A 430 31.12 1.82 26.03
N ARG A 431 29.86 1.78 25.56
CA ARG A 431 29.49 1.29 24.22
C ARG A 431 29.57 2.39 23.18
N TYR A 432 30.61 2.36 22.36
CA TYR A 432 30.72 3.21 21.18
C TYR A 432 31.38 2.52 19.97
N HIS A 433 31.14 3.10 18.80
CA HIS A 433 31.74 2.70 17.53
C HIS A 433 32.01 3.95 16.68
N CYS A 434 33.12 3.95 15.93
CA CYS A 434 33.46 5.05 15.03
C CYS A 434 33.21 4.64 13.58
N LEU A 435 32.64 5.55 12.80
CA LEU A 435 32.50 5.39 11.35
C LEU A 435 33.21 6.53 10.61
N HIS A 436 33.98 6.16 9.60
CA HIS A 436 34.61 7.11 8.68
C HIS A 436 33.72 7.31 7.45
N LEU A 437 33.10 8.49 7.36
CA LEU A 437 32.14 8.83 6.30
C LEU A 437 32.82 9.66 5.20
N GLY A 438 33.59 8.99 4.34
CA GLY A 438 34.24 9.63 3.18
C GLY A 438 33.37 9.70 1.92
N ASP A 439 33.87 10.41 0.88
CA ASP A 439 33.22 10.53 -0.44
C ASP A 439 32.99 9.17 -1.15
N GLY A 440 33.74 8.13 -0.75
CA GLY A 440 33.61 6.77 -1.26
C GLY A 440 32.49 5.94 -0.61
N GLY A 441 31.85 6.44 0.45
CA GLY A 441 31.04 5.65 1.39
C GLY A 441 31.85 5.13 2.58
N VAL A 442 31.20 4.41 3.49
CA VAL A 442 31.83 3.76 4.66
C VAL A 442 32.38 2.39 4.25
N ASP A 443 33.51 1.98 4.82
CA ASP A 443 34.08 0.64 4.58
C ASP A 443 33.12 -0.46 5.08
N GLU A 444 32.94 -1.50 4.27
CA GLU A 444 32.11 -2.67 4.63
C GLU A 444 32.64 -3.36 5.90
N SER A 445 33.95 -3.28 6.16
CA SER A 445 34.55 -3.82 7.39
C SER A 445 34.04 -3.09 8.65
N GLU A 446 33.98 -1.76 8.63
CA GLU A 446 33.47 -0.94 9.76
C GLU A 446 31.99 -1.25 10.04
N ILE A 447 31.17 -1.31 8.98
CA ILE A 447 29.74 -1.68 9.11
C ILE A 447 29.62 -3.11 9.66
N CYS A 448 30.46 -4.03 9.21
CA CYS A 448 30.45 -5.41 9.68
C CYS A 448 30.79 -5.50 11.17
N GLU A 449 31.76 -4.71 11.64
CA GLU A 449 32.15 -4.57 13.04
C GLU A 449 31.07 -3.91 13.90
N LEU A 450 30.44 -2.83 13.42
CA LEU A 450 29.30 -2.20 14.07
C LEU A 450 28.20 -3.24 14.35
N LEU A 451 27.80 -3.98 13.32
CA LEU A 451 26.75 -4.99 13.44
C LEU A 451 27.14 -6.13 14.41
N LYS A 452 28.42 -6.53 14.44
CA LYS A 452 28.92 -7.52 15.43
C LYS A 452 28.85 -6.97 16.85
N LYS A 453 29.28 -5.72 17.09
CA LYS A 453 29.16 -5.07 18.41
C LYS A 453 27.71 -4.98 18.87
N VAL A 454 26.77 -4.71 17.95
CA VAL A 454 25.33 -4.74 18.26
C VAL A 454 24.86 -6.14 18.64
N GLU A 455 25.28 -7.17 17.91
CA GLU A 455 24.95 -8.57 18.23
C GLU A 455 25.51 -9.00 19.59
N GLU A 456 26.74 -8.60 19.93
CA GLU A 456 27.35 -8.85 21.24
C GLU A 456 26.59 -8.15 22.37
N MET A 457 26.23 -6.87 22.16
CA MET A 457 25.41 -6.10 23.10
C MET A 457 24.06 -6.77 23.38
N VAL A 458 23.43 -7.35 22.34
CA VAL A 458 22.13 -7.99 22.46
C VAL A 458 22.23 -9.44 22.98
N GLY A 459 23.27 -10.17 22.58
CA GLY A 459 23.50 -11.57 22.94
C GLY A 459 23.81 -11.78 24.42
N GLY A 460 24.30 -10.75 25.12
CA GLY A 460 24.54 -10.77 26.57
C GLY A 460 23.28 -10.65 27.44
N HIS A 461 22.12 -10.29 26.87
CA HIS A 461 20.89 -10.03 27.61
C HIS A 461 19.85 -11.15 27.47
N ARG A 462 18.98 -11.32 28.48
CA ARG A 462 17.81 -12.23 28.38
C ARG A 462 16.83 -11.79 27.31
N ASP A 463 16.69 -10.48 27.15
CA ASP A 463 15.81 -9.84 26.18
C ASP A 463 16.60 -9.58 24.89
N LYS A 464 16.14 -10.15 23.76
CA LYS A 464 16.83 -10.10 22.46
C LYS A 464 16.66 -8.77 21.72
N PHE A 465 15.83 -7.86 22.23
CA PHE A 465 15.60 -6.52 21.69
C PHE A 465 14.95 -5.67 22.78
N TYR A 466 15.00 -4.36 22.63
CA TYR A 466 14.37 -3.42 23.53
C TYR A 466 12.84 -3.58 23.51
N SER A 467 12.21 -3.72 24.67
CA SER A 467 10.75 -3.84 24.80
C SER A 467 10.24 -2.92 25.92
N SER A 468 9.12 -2.24 25.65
CA SER A 468 8.39 -1.39 26.59
C SER A 468 6.88 -1.65 26.47
N GLU A 469 6.09 -1.12 27.41
CA GLU A 469 4.62 -1.20 27.36
C GLU A 469 4.06 -0.68 26.02
N VAL A 470 4.63 0.41 25.49
CA VAL A 470 4.23 0.99 24.20
C VAL A 470 4.55 0.06 23.02
N TYR A 471 5.68 -0.65 23.06
CA TYR A 471 6.01 -1.65 22.03
C TYR A 471 5.10 -2.89 22.11
N LEU A 472 4.71 -3.33 23.31
CA LEU A 472 3.79 -4.46 23.49
C LEU A 472 2.39 -4.15 22.97
N GLU A 473 1.88 -2.94 23.25
CA GLU A 473 0.60 -2.46 22.71
C GLU A 473 0.65 -2.34 21.18
N ALA A 474 1.72 -1.75 20.64
CA ALA A 474 1.93 -1.66 19.19
C ALA A 474 1.96 -3.06 18.53
N GLU A 475 2.67 -4.02 19.12
CA GLU A 475 2.73 -5.40 18.61
C GLU A 475 1.37 -6.11 18.67
N ALA A 476 0.60 -5.94 19.74
CA ALA A 476 -0.75 -6.50 19.84
C ALA A 476 -1.67 -5.97 18.73
N HIS A 477 -1.61 -4.67 18.45
CA HIS A 477 -2.36 -4.06 17.36
C HIS A 477 -1.88 -4.49 15.97
N ILE A 478 -0.55 -4.60 15.76
CA ILE A 478 0.01 -5.12 14.51
C ILE A 478 -0.57 -6.52 14.24
N ARG A 479 -0.55 -7.41 15.25
CA ARG A 479 -1.10 -8.77 15.13
C ARG A 479 -2.59 -8.79 14.81
N GLU A 480 -3.40 -7.97 15.48
CA GLU A 480 -4.85 -7.87 15.21
C GLU A 480 -5.14 -7.48 13.74
N ILE A 481 -4.38 -6.52 13.21
CA ILE A 481 -4.56 -6.04 11.84
C ILE A 481 -4.06 -7.09 10.84
N GLU A 482 -2.92 -7.73 11.10
CA GLU A 482 -2.43 -8.85 10.30
C GLU A 482 -3.48 -9.96 10.20
N GLU A 483 -4.10 -10.34 11.32
CA GLU A 483 -5.18 -11.32 11.36
C GLU A 483 -6.42 -10.87 10.57
N ARG A 484 -6.82 -9.60 10.64
CA ARG A 484 -7.94 -9.06 9.86
C ARG A 484 -7.64 -9.11 8.36
N VAL A 485 -6.44 -8.73 7.95
CA VAL A 485 -6.02 -8.74 6.54
C VAL A 485 -5.92 -10.17 6.00
N VAL A 486 -5.42 -11.12 6.80
CA VAL A 486 -5.41 -12.54 6.42
C VAL A 486 -6.83 -13.05 6.22
N ARG A 487 -7.75 -12.76 7.15
CA ARG A 487 -9.16 -13.15 7.04
C ARG A 487 -9.85 -12.58 5.80
N GLU A 488 -9.75 -11.27 5.57
CA GLU A 488 -10.36 -10.65 4.38
C GLU A 488 -9.83 -11.26 3.06
N ARG A 489 -8.55 -11.65 3.02
CA ARG A 489 -7.96 -12.31 1.84
C ARG A 489 -8.48 -13.72 1.64
N GLU A 490 -8.60 -14.48 2.72
CA GLU A 490 -9.21 -15.82 2.69
C GLU A 490 -10.66 -15.74 2.21
N GLU A 491 -11.43 -14.76 2.70
CA GLU A 491 -12.82 -14.54 2.26
C GLU A 491 -12.91 -14.21 0.75
N ILE A 492 -12.04 -13.36 0.21
CA ILE A 492 -12.02 -13.05 -1.23
C ILE A 492 -11.65 -14.30 -2.04
N ARG A 493 -10.67 -15.09 -1.58
CA ARG A 493 -10.26 -16.34 -2.22
C ARG A 493 -11.42 -17.33 -2.27
N GLU A 494 -12.03 -17.62 -1.13
CA GLU A 494 -13.16 -18.53 -1.01
C GLU A 494 -14.34 -18.08 -1.88
N LYS A 495 -14.59 -16.78 -1.96
CA LYS A 495 -15.63 -16.22 -2.82
C LYS A 495 -15.35 -16.50 -4.30
N GLN A 496 -14.12 -16.31 -4.78
CA GLN A 496 -13.75 -16.58 -6.17
C GLN A 496 -13.79 -18.07 -6.50
N GLU A 497 -13.29 -18.93 -5.61
CA GLU A 497 -13.37 -20.39 -5.75
C GLU A 497 -14.85 -20.85 -5.84
N ARG A 498 -15.74 -20.31 -4.98
CA ARG A 498 -17.18 -20.60 -5.02
C ARG A 498 -17.83 -20.12 -6.31
N GLU A 499 -17.52 -18.91 -6.78
CA GLU A 499 -18.08 -18.36 -8.02
C GLU A 499 -17.67 -19.18 -9.25
N ALA A 500 -16.40 -19.62 -9.32
CA ALA A 500 -15.89 -20.50 -10.37
C ALA A 500 -16.58 -21.87 -10.36
N GLU A 501 -16.76 -22.47 -9.18
CA GLU A 501 -17.45 -23.74 -9.02
C GLU A 501 -18.94 -23.65 -9.40
N GLU A 502 -19.63 -22.59 -8.97
CA GLU A 502 -21.03 -22.36 -9.36
C GLU A 502 -21.19 -22.18 -10.87
N LYS A 503 -20.28 -21.44 -11.51
CA LYS A 503 -20.25 -21.25 -12.96
C LYS A 503 -20.05 -22.59 -13.67
N ARG A 504 -19.14 -23.45 -13.18
CA ARG A 504 -18.95 -24.81 -13.67
C ARG A 504 -20.22 -25.64 -13.55
N GLN A 505 -20.84 -25.68 -12.37
CA GLN A 505 -22.07 -26.45 -12.14
C GLN A 505 -23.21 -26.00 -13.06
N ARG A 506 -23.38 -24.68 -13.28
CA ARG A 506 -24.38 -24.16 -14.23
C ARG A 506 -24.10 -24.62 -15.66
N ASN A 507 -22.84 -24.60 -16.08
CA ASN A 507 -22.46 -25.02 -17.43
C ASN A 507 -22.64 -26.54 -17.64
N VAL A 508 -22.26 -27.35 -16.66
CA VAL A 508 -22.48 -28.82 -16.68
C VAL A 508 -23.97 -29.13 -16.80
N ARG A 509 -24.81 -28.54 -15.94
CA ARG A 509 -26.28 -28.75 -15.98
C ARG A 509 -26.88 -28.38 -17.34
N LYS A 510 -26.47 -27.25 -17.91
CA LYS A 510 -26.94 -26.82 -19.25
C LYS A 510 -26.54 -27.83 -20.33
N SER A 511 -25.29 -28.29 -20.31
CA SER A 511 -24.78 -29.28 -21.27
C SER A 511 -25.47 -30.64 -21.13
N GLU A 512 -25.70 -31.12 -19.90
CA GLU A 512 -26.40 -32.38 -19.63
C GLU A 512 -27.85 -32.36 -20.14
N VAL A 513 -28.57 -31.25 -19.92
CA VAL A 513 -29.94 -31.07 -20.42
C VAL A 513 -29.95 -31.11 -21.95
N GLN A 514 -29.08 -30.34 -22.60
CA GLN A 514 -28.98 -30.30 -24.06
C GLN A 514 -28.63 -31.66 -24.65
N PHE A 515 -27.66 -32.37 -24.06
CA PHE A 515 -27.28 -33.71 -24.49
C PHE A 515 -28.44 -34.71 -24.34
N ARG A 516 -29.16 -34.65 -23.21
CA ARG A 516 -30.32 -35.52 -22.95
C ARG A 516 -31.42 -35.30 -23.97
N GLU A 517 -31.73 -34.06 -24.31
CA GLU A 517 -32.74 -33.69 -25.32
C GLU A 517 -32.37 -34.21 -26.71
N SER A 518 -31.16 -33.91 -27.19
CA SER A 518 -30.69 -34.39 -28.51
C SER A 518 -30.63 -35.92 -28.57
N THR A 519 -30.16 -36.57 -27.50
CA THR A 519 -30.11 -38.03 -27.39
C THR A 519 -31.50 -38.66 -27.43
N ALA A 520 -32.50 -38.03 -26.81
CA ALA A 520 -33.88 -38.50 -26.86
C ALA A 520 -34.48 -38.37 -28.28
N GLN A 521 -34.21 -37.26 -28.98
CA GLN A 521 -34.63 -37.06 -30.36
C GLN A 521 -34.06 -38.11 -31.31
N PHE A 522 -32.75 -38.40 -31.22
CA PHE A 522 -32.13 -39.45 -32.02
C PHE A 522 -32.71 -40.82 -31.71
N ARG A 523 -32.95 -41.15 -30.43
CA ARG A 523 -33.57 -42.43 -30.04
C ARG A 523 -34.98 -42.59 -30.62
N GLU A 524 -35.78 -41.52 -30.58
CA GLU A 524 -37.13 -41.53 -31.14
C GLU A 524 -37.11 -41.81 -32.65
N GLN A 525 -36.26 -41.12 -33.41
CA GLN A 525 -36.12 -41.36 -34.86
C GLN A 525 -35.63 -42.78 -35.17
N ILE A 526 -34.63 -43.27 -34.43
CA ILE A 526 -34.13 -44.65 -34.58
C ILE A 526 -35.27 -45.64 -34.36
N ASN A 527 -36.06 -45.47 -33.29
CA ASN A 527 -37.19 -46.34 -32.97
C ASN A 527 -38.28 -46.29 -34.07
N GLN A 528 -38.55 -45.12 -34.65
CA GLN A 528 -39.49 -44.98 -35.77
C GLN A 528 -39.03 -45.75 -37.02
N HIS A 529 -37.74 -45.68 -37.37
CA HIS A 529 -37.18 -46.48 -38.46
C HIS A 529 -37.20 -47.97 -38.13
N GLU A 530 -36.95 -48.37 -36.89
CA GLU A 530 -36.97 -49.76 -36.44
C GLU A 530 -38.38 -50.39 -36.54
N VAL A 531 -39.43 -49.63 -36.21
CA VAL A 531 -40.83 -50.05 -36.43
C VAL A 531 -41.16 -50.18 -37.92
N ARG A 532 -40.68 -49.27 -38.78
CA ARG A 532 -40.90 -49.37 -40.24
C ARG A 532 -40.17 -50.57 -40.85
N ILE A 533 -38.92 -50.80 -40.43
CA ILE A 533 -38.11 -51.97 -40.83
C ILE A 533 -38.86 -53.26 -40.50
N THR A 534 -39.29 -53.44 -39.24
CA THR A 534 -40.03 -54.65 -38.83
C THR A 534 -41.33 -54.83 -39.62
N THR A 535 -42.05 -53.75 -39.92
CA THR A 535 -43.26 -53.80 -40.77
C THR A 535 -42.91 -54.24 -42.20
N LEU A 536 -41.91 -53.63 -42.83
CA LEU A 536 -41.49 -53.98 -44.19
C LEU A 536 -40.95 -55.40 -44.28
N GLU A 537 -40.21 -55.89 -43.28
CA GLU A 537 -39.74 -57.28 -43.20
C GLU A 537 -40.90 -58.28 -43.25
N THR A 538 -41.99 -58.00 -42.54
CA THR A 538 -43.20 -58.84 -42.59
C THR A 538 -43.85 -58.80 -43.97
N MET A 539 -43.97 -57.62 -44.60
CA MET A 539 -44.55 -57.47 -45.93
C MET A 539 -43.72 -58.18 -47.01
N VAL A 540 -42.39 -58.07 -46.98
CA VAL A 540 -41.47 -58.78 -47.89
C VAL A 540 -41.62 -60.30 -47.77
N LYS A 541 -41.80 -60.80 -46.54
CA LYS A 541 -41.93 -62.23 -46.26
C LYS A 541 -43.26 -62.82 -46.78
N GLU A 542 -44.32 -62.02 -46.78
CA GLU A 542 -45.67 -62.45 -47.19
C GLU A 542 -45.96 -62.23 -48.68
N GLU A 543 -45.25 -61.31 -49.35
CA GLU A 543 -45.47 -60.96 -50.76
C GLU A 543 -45.06 -62.10 -51.71
N ARG A 544 -45.93 -62.38 -52.69
CA ARG A 544 -45.76 -63.48 -53.65
C ARG A 544 -45.34 -63.00 -55.04
N ASP A 545 -45.63 -61.73 -55.38
CA ASP A 545 -45.19 -61.14 -56.64
C ASP A 545 -43.71 -60.72 -56.54
N GLU A 546 -42.85 -61.36 -57.33
CA GLU A 546 -41.40 -61.13 -57.28
C GLU A 546 -40.99 -59.68 -57.58
N LYS A 547 -41.73 -58.97 -58.46
CA LYS A 547 -41.41 -57.59 -58.78
C LYS A 547 -41.73 -56.67 -57.61
N ARG A 548 -42.90 -56.84 -56.99
CA ARG A 548 -43.30 -56.07 -55.79
C ARG A 548 -42.43 -56.40 -54.58
N LYS A 549 -42.06 -57.66 -54.41
CA LYS A 549 -41.13 -58.08 -53.36
C LYS A 549 -39.78 -57.39 -53.48
N LEU A 550 -39.21 -57.32 -54.68
CA LEU A 550 -37.96 -56.59 -54.94
C LEU A 550 -38.10 -55.08 -54.65
N GLU A 551 -39.25 -54.47 -54.95
CA GLU A 551 -39.53 -53.06 -54.60
C GLU A 551 -39.56 -52.84 -53.08
N LEU A 552 -40.18 -53.77 -52.33
CA LEU A 552 -40.22 -53.74 -50.85
C LEU A 552 -38.84 -53.98 -50.22
N GLU A 553 -38.04 -54.92 -50.75
CA GLU A 553 -36.67 -55.17 -50.30
C GLU A 553 -35.78 -53.94 -50.46
N ASN A 554 -35.86 -53.25 -51.62
CA ASN A 554 -35.15 -51.99 -51.83
C ASN A 554 -35.61 -50.89 -50.87
N HIS A 555 -36.90 -50.86 -50.49
CA HIS A 555 -37.39 -49.90 -49.51
C HIS A 555 -36.90 -50.21 -48.10
N LEU A 556 -36.93 -51.48 -47.70
CA LEU A 556 -36.39 -51.98 -46.44
C LEU A 556 -34.90 -51.63 -46.30
N GLU A 557 -34.11 -51.84 -47.35
CA GLU A 557 -32.68 -51.51 -47.34
C GLU A 557 -32.43 -50.02 -47.08
N ARG A 558 -33.24 -49.11 -47.67
CA ARG A 558 -33.13 -47.67 -47.41
C ARG A 558 -33.43 -47.31 -45.95
N GLU A 559 -34.46 -47.91 -45.35
CA GLU A 559 -34.82 -47.68 -43.95
C GLU A 559 -33.72 -48.19 -43.00
N VAL A 560 -33.14 -49.38 -43.29
CA VAL A 560 -31.99 -49.92 -42.55
C VAL A 560 -30.77 -49.00 -42.66
N GLN A 561 -30.48 -48.47 -43.84
CA GLN A 561 -29.39 -47.50 -44.05
C GLN A 561 -29.62 -46.21 -43.26
N GLN A 562 -30.84 -45.69 -43.22
CA GLN A 562 -31.20 -44.49 -42.44
C GLN A 562 -31.05 -44.72 -40.93
N ARG A 563 -31.56 -45.85 -40.39
CA ARG A 563 -31.38 -46.23 -38.98
C ARG A 563 -29.89 -46.33 -38.60
N ASN A 564 -29.08 -47.00 -39.43
CA ASN A 564 -27.64 -47.13 -39.22
C ASN A 564 -26.94 -45.77 -39.22
N LYS A 565 -27.33 -44.87 -40.14
CA LYS A 565 -26.79 -43.50 -40.18
C LYS A 565 -27.07 -42.75 -38.88
N LEU A 566 -28.31 -42.79 -38.38
CA LEU A 566 -28.69 -42.15 -37.13
C LEU A 566 -27.98 -42.77 -35.90
N GLN A 567 -27.75 -44.09 -35.89
CA GLN A 567 -26.96 -44.74 -34.84
C GLN A 567 -25.50 -44.23 -34.80
N VAL A 568 -24.87 -44.07 -35.97
CA VAL A 568 -23.51 -43.53 -36.06
C VAL A 568 -23.47 -42.07 -35.61
N GLU A 569 -24.45 -41.26 -36.00
CA GLU A 569 -24.56 -39.86 -35.56
C GLU A 569 -24.77 -39.74 -34.04
N LEU A 570 -25.62 -40.59 -33.46
CA LEU A 570 -25.83 -40.67 -32.01
C LEU A 570 -24.54 -41.07 -31.27
N GLN A 571 -23.77 -42.01 -31.82
CA GLN A 571 -22.49 -42.41 -31.23
C GLN A 571 -21.47 -41.27 -31.27
N ARG A 572 -21.38 -40.55 -32.40
CA ARG A 572 -20.52 -39.36 -32.53
C ARG A 572 -20.90 -38.27 -31.55
N LEU A 573 -22.19 -38.03 -31.34
CA LEU A 573 -22.68 -37.06 -30.36
C LEU A 573 -22.23 -37.43 -28.93
N LYS A 574 -22.40 -38.69 -28.53
CA LYS A 574 -21.96 -39.20 -27.22
C LYS A 574 -20.47 -38.98 -26.98
N GLU A 575 -19.65 -39.35 -27.97
CA GLU A 575 -18.20 -39.16 -27.88
C GLU A 575 -17.82 -37.67 -27.81
N GLN A 576 -18.49 -36.82 -28.59
CA GLN A 576 -18.25 -35.38 -28.57
C GLN A 576 -18.58 -34.77 -27.21
N THR A 577 -19.74 -35.11 -26.63
CA THR A 577 -20.13 -34.63 -25.29
C THR A 577 -19.16 -35.10 -24.21
N GLU A 578 -18.63 -36.32 -24.32
CA GLU A 578 -17.62 -36.80 -23.38
C GLU A 578 -16.30 -36.02 -23.50
N ARG A 579 -15.85 -35.71 -24.72
CA ARG A 579 -14.69 -34.84 -24.95
C ARG A 579 -14.91 -33.45 -24.37
N ASP A 580 -16.07 -32.85 -24.62
CA ASP A 580 -16.42 -31.52 -24.12
C ASP A 580 -16.47 -31.47 -22.58
N ARG A 581 -16.97 -32.55 -21.95
CA ARG A 581 -16.96 -32.71 -20.48
C ARG A 581 -15.54 -32.75 -19.92
N ARG A 582 -14.66 -33.58 -20.51
CA ARG A 582 -13.25 -33.67 -20.08
C ARG A 582 -12.53 -32.33 -20.24
N ALA A 583 -12.69 -31.66 -21.38
CA ALA A 583 -12.12 -30.34 -21.62
C ALA A 583 -12.66 -29.27 -20.64
N MET A 584 -13.92 -29.38 -20.20
CA MET A 584 -14.49 -28.50 -19.19
C MET A 584 -13.89 -28.76 -17.80
N GLU A 585 -13.67 -30.03 -17.43
CA GLU A 585 -13.01 -30.43 -16.18
C GLU A 585 -11.56 -29.93 -16.13
N GLU A 586 -10.80 -30.10 -17.22
CA GLU A 586 -9.42 -29.60 -17.33
C GLU A 586 -9.36 -28.07 -17.23
N ARG A 587 -10.24 -27.34 -17.94
CA ARG A 587 -10.31 -25.88 -17.83
C ARG A 587 -10.62 -25.41 -16.41
N HIS A 588 -11.52 -26.10 -15.71
CA HIS A 588 -11.83 -25.75 -14.33
C HIS A 588 -10.66 -26.05 -13.39
N GLN A 589 -9.95 -27.17 -13.58
CA GLN A 589 -8.74 -27.46 -12.82
C GLN A 589 -7.68 -26.36 -13.02
N GLN A 590 -7.47 -25.94 -14.26
CA GLN A 590 -6.56 -24.84 -14.58
C GLN A 590 -7.00 -23.51 -13.95
N GLU A 591 -8.30 -23.15 -14.02
CA GLU A 591 -8.84 -21.93 -13.41
C GLU A 591 -8.66 -21.96 -11.87
N MET A 592 -8.86 -23.11 -11.22
CA MET A 592 -8.65 -23.28 -9.78
C MET A 592 -7.16 -23.23 -9.39
N GLU A 593 -6.28 -23.78 -10.22
CA GLU A 593 -4.84 -23.72 -10.02
C GLU A 593 -4.30 -22.30 -10.23
N GLU A 594 -4.81 -21.58 -11.24
CA GLU A 594 -4.50 -20.16 -11.47
C GLU A 594 -4.99 -19.29 -10.30
N ILE A 595 -6.22 -19.51 -9.79
CA ILE A 595 -6.68 -18.86 -8.56
C ILE A 595 -5.72 -19.19 -7.40
N ARG A 596 -5.29 -20.44 -7.23
CA ARG A 596 -4.34 -20.78 -6.17
C ARG A 596 -2.99 -20.07 -6.34
N GLU A 597 -2.41 -20.10 -7.53
CA GLU A 597 -1.09 -19.51 -7.84
C GLU A 597 -1.10 -17.98 -7.71
N VAL A 598 -2.16 -17.32 -8.20
CA VAL A 598 -2.34 -15.87 -8.04
C VAL A 598 -2.38 -15.52 -6.56
N TYR A 599 -3.08 -16.29 -5.72
CA TYR A 599 -3.12 -16.00 -4.29
C TYR A 599 -1.81 -16.36 -3.58
N GLU A 600 -1.15 -17.46 -3.91
CA GLU A 600 0.14 -17.82 -3.31
C GLU A 600 1.26 -16.84 -3.72
N GLY A 601 1.26 -16.37 -4.97
CA GLY A 601 2.22 -15.42 -5.52
C GLY A 601 1.94 -13.96 -5.14
N GLU A 602 0.68 -13.52 -5.24
CA GLU A 602 0.29 -12.18 -4.79
C GLU A 602 0.29 -12.06 -3.25
N ALA A 603 -0.01 -13.12 -2.49
CA ALA A 603 -0.03 -13.03 -1.02
C ALA A 603 1.31 -12.56 -0.46
N ARG A 604 2.44 -13.03 -1.00
CA ARG A 604 3.78 -12.62 -0.54
C ARG A 604 4.06 -11.14 -0.85
N MET A 605 3.95 -10.75 -2.12
CA MET A 605 4.26 -9.37 -2.55
C MET A 605 3.24 -8.33 -2.07
N LYS A 606 1.97 -8.73 -1.92
CA LYS A 606 0.88 -7.85 -1.48
C LYS A 606 0.75 -7.85 0.04
N ALA A 607 1.14 -8.90 0.78
CA ALA A 607 1.31 -8.82 2.25
C ALA A 607 2.34 -7.74 2.60
N GLU A 608 3.51 -7.80 1.98
CA GLU A 608 4.57 -6.81 2.18
C GLU A 608 4.11 -5.39 1.80
N ARG A 609 3.38 -5.25 0.68
CA ARG A 609 2.86 -3.95 0.23
C ARG A 609 1.70 -3.43 1.08
N VAL A 610 0.80 -4.28 1.57
CA VAL A 610 -0.36 -3.89 2.42
C VAL A 610 0.06 -3.60 3.86
N LEU A 611 1.01 -4.36 4.41
CA LEU A 611 1.72 -4.00 5.65
C LEU A 611 2.30 -2.58 5.55
N ARG A 612 2.94 -2.27 4.42
CA ARG A 612 3.56 -0.96 4.18
C ARG A 612 2.57 0.17 3.85
N LYS A 613 1.46 -0.09 3.15
CA LYS A 613 0.51 0.94 2.66
C LYS A 613 -0.72 1.18 3.54
N ASN A 614 -1.24 0.15 4.21
CA ASN A 614 -2.52 0.25 4.92
C ASN A 614 -2.34 0.15 6.44
N ILE A 615 -1.48 -0.77 6.88
CA ILE A 615 -1.24 -1.01 8.31
C ILE A 615 -0.41 0.14 8.89
N LEU A 616 0.67 0.55 8.21
CA LEU A 616 1.55 1.59 8.72
C LEU A 616 0.88 2.98 8.91
N PRO A 617 0.02 3.51 8.01
CA PRO A 617 -0.65 4.80 8.24
C PRO A 617 -1.78 4.75 9.29
N GLU A 618 -2.54 3.66 9.37
CA GLU A 618 -3.59 3.50 10.40
C GLU A 618 -2.97 3.28 11.79
N LEU A 619 -1.87 2.54 11.88
CA LEU A 619 -1.06 2.44 13.10
C LEU A 619 -0.45 3.80 13.49
N LYS A 620 0.10 4.57 12.52
CA LYS A 620 0.58 5.93 12.77
C LYS A 620 -0.49 6.81 13.41
N LEU A 621 -1.72 6.78 12.89
CA LEU A 621 -2.82 7.60 13.39
C LEU A 621 -3.31 7.20 14.79
N ARG A 622 -3.37 5.90 15.09
CA ARG A 622 -3.86 5.41 16.39
C ARG A 622 -2.81 5.51 17.50
N THR A 623 -1.53 5.31 17.17
CA THR A 623 -0.43 5.55 18.12
C THR A 623 -0.34 7.02 18.46
N LEU A 624 -0.55 7.91 17.48
CA LEU A 624 -0.69 9.35 17.69
C LEU A 624 -1.77 9.71 18.72
N GLU A 625 -2.95 9.09 18.61
CA GLU A 625 -4.07 9.29 19.54
C GLU A 625 -3.72 8.87 20.97
N LEU A 626 -3.10 7.69 21.14
CA LEU A 626 -2.66 7.18 22.44
C LEU A 626 -1.57 8.05 23.08
N VAL A 627 -0.60 8.50 22.29
CA VAL A 627 0.47 9.39 22.77
C VAL A 627 -0.07 10.78 23.14
N ALA A 628 -1.10 11.27 22.44
CA ALA A 628 -1.80 12.50 22.78
C ALA A 628 -2.63 12.36 24.08
N GLU A 629 -3.23 11.19 24.33
CA GLU A 629 -3.97 10.91 25.56
C GLU A 629 -3.04 10.85 26.78
N LYS A 630 -1.94 10.09 26.67
CA LYS A 630 -0.88 10.08 27.70
C LYS A 630 -0.27 11.46 27.91
N GLN A 631 -0.24 12.32 26.87
CA GLN A 631 0.24 13.69 27.01
C GLN A 631 -0.64 14.55 27.90
N LYS A 632 -1.97 14.44 27.73
CA LYS A 632 -2.91 15.17 28.59
C LYS A 632 -2.71 14.80 30.05
N ASP A 633 -2.47 13.53 30.35
CA ASP A 633 -2.17 13.06 31.71
C ASP A 633 -0.85 13.61 32.26
N LEU A 634 0.17 13.74 31.42
CA LEU A 634 1.47 14.29 31.81
C LEU A 634 1.38 15.81 32.06
N ASP A 635 0.65 16.55 31.23
CA ASP A 635 0.39 17.98 31.40
C ASP A 635 -0.44 18.27 32.66
N ILE A 636 -1.41 17.39 32.99
CA ILE A 636 -2.18 17.48 34.23
C ILE A 636 -1.24 17.31 35.45
N ARG A 637 -0.34 16.32 35.42
CA ARG A 637 0.63 16.09 36.51
C ARG A 637 1.64 17.23 36.66
N LEU A 638 2.13 17.81 35.56
CA LEU A 638 3.02 18.97 35.58
C LEU A 638 2.35 20.19 36.21
N LYS A 639 1.11 20.51 35.81
CA LYS A 639 0.33 21.60 36.43
C LYS A 639 0.08 21.39 37.91
N GLU A 640 -0.06 20.14 38.36
CA GLU A 640 -0.20 19.82 39.77
C GLU A 640 1.11 20.04 40.55
N LYS A 641 2.25 19.67 39.95
CA LYS A 641 3.58 19.92 40.51
C LYS A 641 3.93 21.41 40.57
N ASP A 642 3.58 22.20 39.57
CA ASP A 642 3.76 23.66 39.59
C ASP A 642 2.96 24.31 40.72
N ARG A 643 1.72 23.86 40.94
CA ARG A 643 0.90 24.30 42.08
C ARG A 643 1.52 23.89 43.42
N GLU A 644 2.16 22.73 43.50
CA GLU A 644 2.86 22.27 44.69
C GLU A 644 4.11 23.11 44.95
N LEU A 645 4.87 23.43 43.90
CA LEU A 645 6.06 24.27 43.95
C LEU A 645 5.70 25.70 44.38
N GLU A 646 4.60 26.25 43.89
CA GLU A 646 4.12 27.58 44.28
C GLU A 646 3.67 27.61 45.74
N ARG A 647 3.00 26.56 46.23
CA ARG A 647 2.69 26.42 47.66
C ARG A 647 3.95 26.38 48.53
N LEU A 648 4.99 25.66 48.08
CA LEU A 648 6.28 25.62 48.79
C LEU A 648 6.99 26.98 48.75
N ARG A 649 6.88 27.71 47.63
CA ARG A 649 7.45 29.05 47.46
C ARG A 649 6.81 30.07 48.40
N ILE A 650 5.48 30.05 48.50
CA ILE A 650 4.72 30.88 49.46
C ILE A 650 5.14 30.52 50.89
N ARG A 651 5.23 29.22 51.23
CA ARG A 651 5.65 28.77 52.57
C ARG A 651 7.09 29.20 52.91
N LEU A 652 7.99 29.22 51.92
CA LEU A 652 9.36 29.73 52.05
C LEU A 652 9.39 31.26 52.28
N GLN A 653 8.47 32.01 51.67
CA GLN A 653 8.33 33.46 51.89
C GLN A 653 7.72 33.80 53.26
N GLU A 654 6.88 32.92 53.81
CA GLU A 654 6.24 33.07 55.13
C GLU A 654 7.15 32.64 56.31
N MET A 655 8.30 32.00 56.04
CA MET A 655 9.28 31.63 57.06
C MET A 655 10.03 32.88 57.57
N THR A 656 10.02 33.10 58.89
CA THR A 656 10.70 34.24 59.53
C THR A 656 12.22 34.00 59.69
N PRO A 657 13.04 35.06 59.85
CA PRO A 657 14.51 34.96 59.86
C PRO A 657 15.10 34.07 60.97
N ALA A 658 14.33 33.73 62.00
CA ALA A 658 14.76 32.89 63.12
C ALA A 658 14.79 31.38 62.82
N GLN A 659 14.34 30.95 61.64
CA GLN A 659 14.34 29.53 61.23
C GLN A 659 15.42 29.21 60.16
N ARG A 660 16.31 30.16 59.84
CA ARG A 660 17.50 29.91 59.03
C ARG A 660 18.67 29.60 59.96
N ASP A 661 18.82 28.33 60.34
CA ASP A 661 20.10 27.86 60.86
C ASP A 661 21.10 27.82 59.69
N GLU A 662 21.97 28.82 59.62
CA GLU A 662 23.18 28.76 58.79
C GLU A 662 24.16 27.76 59.42
N PRO A 663 24.69 26.78 58.67
CA PRO A 663 25.91 26.10 59.09
C PRO A 663 27.07 27.10 58.99
N GLN A 664 27.67 27.42 60.14
CA GLN A 664 28.92 28.18 60.20
C GLN A 664 30.02 27.42 59.44
N ILE A 665 30.40 27.93 58.26
CA ILE A 665 31.64 27.56 57.58
C ILE A 665 32.58 28.75 57.71
N ASP A 666 33.72 28.46 58.34
CA ASP A 666 34.80 29.36 58.66
C ASP A 666 35.39 30.00 57.38
N THR A 667 35.55 31.31 57.43
CA THR A 667 35.97 32.18 56.32
C THR A 667 37.47 32.07 56.02
N GLN A 668 37.85 31.65 54.81
CA GLN A 668 39.04 32.15 54.11
C GLN A 668 38.87 32.12 52.58
N GLN A 669 38.31 33.20 52.00
CA GLN A 669 38.73 33.90 50.76
C GLN A 669 37.56 34.70 50.15
N PRO A 670 37.72 35.99 49.80
CA PRO A 670 36.62 36.84 49.33
C PRO A 670 36.54 36.88 47.80
N GLY A 671 35.34 36.68 47.27
CA GLY A 671 34.97 37.07 45.91
C GLY A 671 34.05 36.05 45.26
N LEU A 672 32.73 36.29 45.33
CA LEU A 672 31.71 35.86 44.33
C LEU A 672 30.27 36.14 44.83
N PHE A 673 30.05 36.28 46.14
CA PHE A 673 28.70 36.52 46.68
C PHE A 673 28.09 37.89 46.37
N SER A 674 28.87 38.86 45.87
CA SER A 674 28.34 40.17 45.47
C SER A 674 27.67 40.18 44.09
N CYS A 675 27.91 39.17 43.24
CA CYS A 675 27.36 39.14 41.88
C CYS A 675 25.95 38.52 41.83
N PHE A 676 25.65 37.59 42.73
CA PHE A 676 24.40 36.82 42.70
C PHE A 676 23.16 37.64 43.10
N TRP A 677 23.32 38.69 43.92
CA TRP A 677 22.21 39.55 44.35
C TRP A 677 21.85 40.67 43.37
N LYS A 678 22.66 40.89 42.32
CA LYS A 678 22.43 41.98 41.35
C LYS A 678 21.61 41.54 40.14
N ILE A 679 21.58 40.24 39.84
CA ILE A 679 20.88 39.67 38.67
C ILE A 679 19.37 39.45 38.95
N LEU A 680 18.97 39.29 40.21
CA LEU A 680 17.58 39.01 40.60
C LEU A 680 16.72 40.27 40.82
N SER A 681 17.17 41.46 40.42
CA SER A 681 16.46 42.73 40.67
C SER A 681 16.26 43.64 39.45
N ASP A 682 16.54 43.18 38.22
CA ASP A 682 16.28 43.97 37.00
C ASP A 682 14.95 43.56 36.33
N PRO A 683 13.95 44.47 36.22
CA PRO A 683 12.70 44.21 35.53
C PRO A 683 12.69 44.92 34.17
N VAL A 684 13.33 44.36 33.15
CA VAL A 684 13.15 44.80 31.75
C VAL A 684 13.26 43.59 30.83
N LEU A 685 12.12 43.13 30.32
CA LEU A 685 11.91 42.55 28.97
C LEU A 685 10.45 42.07 28.90
N ASN A 686 9.53 43.03 28.85
CA ASN A 686 8.18 42.81 28.38
C ASN A 686 7.86 43.96 27.43
N THR A 687 7.93 43.70 26.13
CA THR A 687 7.25 44.39 25.00
C THR A 687 8.00 44.11 23.71
N GLN A 688 7.40 43.33 22.80
CA GLN A 688 7.19 43.67 21.38
C GLN A 688 6.73 42.43 20.60
N SER A 689 5.42 42.28 20.48
CA SER A 689 4.75 41.53 19.40
C SER A 689 3.56 42.37 18.95
N ASP A 690 3.76 43.15 17.89
CA ASP A 690 2.69 43.70 17.05
C ASP A 690 3.35 44.28 15.78
N GLN A 691 3.46 43.44 14.74
CA GLN A 691 3.17 43.73 13.34
C GLN A 691 3.35 42.49 12.45
#